data_AF-A0A1S3XEA5-F1
#
_entry.id   AF-A0A1S3XEA5-F1
#
_cell.length_a   1.000
_cell.length_b   1.000
_cell.length_c   1.000
_cell.angle_alpha   90.00
_cell.angle_beta   90.00
_cell.angle_gamma   90.00
#
_symmetry.space_group_name_H-M   'P 1'
#
loop_
_entity.id
_entity.type
_entity.pdbx_description
1 polymer ?
#
loop_
_entity_poly.entity_id
_entity_poly.type
_entity_poly.pdbx_seq_one_letter_code
_entity_poly.pdbx_strand_id
1 'polypeptide(L)'
;MKMKKDKLIELKRAVDSVEIVDAHSHNIVALDSNYPFLKCFSDATGDALYNAPYTLNFKRGLRELTELYGPSLSLSLGLHTVLETRRSLGLEQSAITCFRAARVSTILIDDGIELDKMVDIEWHKKVVPMVGRILRVEHLAETILQKAADGTTWTLDSFMEIFTKELKSVADNVVAFKSMVACCSGLAINTEVTQKEAEEGLSGVLCAGNPIRISNKSFIDYIFMHALEVAQSYDLPMQIHMGFGDKDFDMMLANPLYLHNLLEDKRFTNSRLVLLHASYPFSKEASHLASAYPQVYLDFGFAIPKLSFHGMISSVNELLKLAPMNKVMFSTDAIAFAEAFYLGAKRAREVVFSVLHDAMVEGDLSITKAVAAVKDIFAENAKKFYKLHKLDVSSKDSDIEPHIPSPFIKEELHGSLKDSSTDSDVEPCISSYFQNEELYGSSKDVTLVRIIWIDASGQHRCRGVPRQRFYSFVKKHGIGLPRACMGISSISDYPVEDTTLTCSGLFTIVPDLSTKCRIPWAKQLVLANMCTKSGEPWEYCPREALRRISKILKDEFGLVMTAGFEVEFYLLESVIKNDKEEFESSDQCRKCHTAAFDAASPMLEEMLGYLQSLNITVDYLHKEAGKGQFEIGLPYTDCFRAADTLIYTREVIRKVGRKYGFHPTFLPKYSLDEWGCGSNVHISLSKNGINVFKASEGSSQYGISKIGQAFMSGVLDHLPAILAFTAPHPTSYERLYSKDWNGRVVSWQKENNYAKISTCRLPGADVVGHFVCPAFDACANPYLGLASILTAGIDGLRKDLSLAAPVDRESRVNQEDYRRLPDCLTDSLSALEEDTLFKDMMGENLMACIKAIRKAEINHYSEDEEPYKDLIYKF
;
A
#
# COMPACT_ATOMS: atom_id res chain seq x y z
N MET A 1 -4.95 -30.25 9.09
CA MET A 1 -5.78 -29.06 8.77
C MET A 1 -6.59 -28.57 9.98
N LYS A 2 -7.36 -29.43 10.67
CA LYS A 2 -8.16 -29.07 11.87
C LYS A 2 -7.32 -28.42 13.00
N MET A 3 -6.21 -29.06 13.40
CA MET A 3 -5.27 -28.52 14.40
C MET A 3 -4.65 -27.16 14.03
N LYS A 4 -4.46 -26.84 12.74
CA LYS A 4 -3.97 -25.50 12.31
C LYS A 4 -5.07 -24.43 12.43
N LYS A 5 -6.31 -24.79 12.14
CA LYS A 5 -7.49 -23.92 12.27
C LYS A 5 -7.81 -23.61 13.74
N ASP A 6 -7.67 -24.59 14.62
CA ASP A 6 -7.95 -24.43 16.05
C ASP A 6 -6.95 -23.47 16.72
N LYS A 7 -5.65 -23.57 16.38
CA LYS A 7 -4.61 -22.64 16.84
C LYS A 7 -4.87 -21.19 16.39
N LEU A 8 -5.35 -20.98 15.16
CA LEU A 8 -5.66 -19.65 14.65
C LEU A 8 -6.84 -19.00 15.40
N ILE A 9 -7.86 -19.80 15.70
CA ILE A 9 -9.03 -19.35 16.47
C ILE A 9 -8.63 -18.97 17.90
N GLU A 10 -7.72 -19.74 18.50
CA GLU A 10 -7.20 -19.46 19.85
C GLU A 10 -6.46 -18.12 19.92
N LEU A 11 -5.51 -17.87 19.01
CA LEU A 11 -4.80 -16.58 18.94
C LEU A 11 -5.78 -15.42 18.69
N LYS A 12 -6.72 -15.59 17.75
CA LYS A 12 -7.70 -14.55 17.45
C LYS A 12 -8.57 -14.23 18.66
N ARG A 13 -9.02 -15.25 19.39
CA ARG A 13 -9.77 -15.08 20.64
C ARG A 13 -8.95 -14.33 21.69
N ALA A 14 -7.67 -14.66 21.87
CA ALA A 14 -6.80 -13.97 22.80
C ALA A 14 -6.70 -12.47 22.45
N VAL A 15 -6.44 -12.15 21.18
CA VAL A 15 -6.35 -10.76 20.70
C VAL A 15 -7.66 -10.01 20.85
N ASP A 16 -8.80 -10.63 20.55
CA ASP A 16 -10.11 -9.96 20.65
C ASP A 16 -10.57 -9.81 22.11
N SER A 17 -10.05 -10.63 23.03
CA SER A 17 -10.49 -10.67 24.42
C SER A 17 -9.58 -9.96 25.43
N VAL A 18 -8.36 -9.61 25.06
CA VAL A 18 -7.43 -8.94 25.98
C VAL A 18 -7.90 -7.53 26.34
N GLU A 19 -7.79 -7.15 27.60
CA GLU A 19 -7.96 -5.77 28.06
C GLU A 19 -6.69 -4.97 27.79
N ILE A 20 -6.86 -3.71 27.43
CA ILE A 20 -5.76 -2.84 27.02
C ILE A 20 -5.41 -1.85 28.14
N VAL A 21 -4.12 -1.78 28.45
CA VAL A 21 -3.50 -0.61 29.09
C VAL A 21 -3.01 0.29 27.97
N ASP A 22 -3.65 1.44 27.81
CA ASP A 22 -3.22 2.48 26.88
C ASP A 22 -2.14 3.33 27.56
N ALA A 23 -0.88 3.00 27.28
CA ALA A 23 0.27 3.51 28.02
C ALA A 23 0.62 4.99 27.73
N HIS A 24 0.01 5.60 26.71
CA HIS A 24 0.22 7.00 26.36
C HIS A 24 -0.93 7.53 25.49
N SER A 25 -1.53 8.61 25.95
CA SER A 25 -2.64 9.29 25.30
C SER A 25 -2.74 10.73 25.79
N HIS A 26 -3.61 11.52 25.18
CA HIS A 26 -3.85 12.92 25.51
C HIS A 26 -5.31 13.13 25.89
N ASN A 27 -5.58 14.32 26.42
CA ASN A 27 -6.89 14.68 26.95
C ASN A 27 -7.99 14.71 25.86
N ILE A 28 -9.25 14.54 26.27
CA ILE A 28 -10.46 14.63 25.45
C ILE A 28 -11.05 16.05 25.55
N VAL A 29 -11.62 16.54 24.45
CA VAL A 29 -12.29 17.85 24.41
C VAL A 29 -13.82 17.72 24.49
N ALA A 30 -14.46 18.77 25.01
CA ALA A 30 -15.91 18.90 25.02
C ALA A 30 -16.50 18.88 23.60
N LEU A 31 -17.79 18.56 23.48
CA LEU A 31 -18.47 18.45 22.17
C LEU A 31 -18.55 19.76 21.40
N ASP A 32 -18.51 20.88 22.09
CA ASP A 32 -18.55 22.24 21.56
C ASP A 32 -17.14 22.86 21.40
N SER A 33 -16.08 22.04 21.51
CA SER A 33 -14.70 22.46 21.22
C SER A 33 -14.52 22.85 19.74
N ASN A 34 -13.69 23.86 19.50
CA ASN A 34 -13.28 24.27 18.16
C ASN A 34 -12.19 23.34 17.58
N TYR A 35 -11.73 22.34 18.33
CA TYR A 35 -10.73 21.40 17.84
C TYR A 35 -11.30 20.56 16.68
N PRO A 36 -10.70 20.58 15.47
CA PRO A 36 -11.30 19.93 14.32
C PRO A 36 -11.37 18.41 14.47
N PHE A 37 -12.54 17.81 14.30
CA PHE A 37 -12.71 16.34 14.38
C PHE A 37 -11.89 15.56 13.35
N LEU A 38 -11.52 16.19 12.22
CA LEU A 38 -10.59 15.60 11.25
C LEU A 38 -9.25 15.20 11.87
N LYS A 39 -8.85 15.84 12.98
CA LYS A 39 -7.64 15.48 13.72
C LYS A 39 -7.70 14.10 14.40
N CYS A 40 -8.89 13.51 14.52
CA CYS A 40 -9.03 12.09 14.84
C CYS A 40 -8.31 11.18 13.82
N PHE A 41 -8.08 11.66 12.58
CA PHE A 41 -7.49 10.89 11.49
C PHE A 41 -6.13 11.42 10.99
N SER A 42 -5.71 12.62 11.40
CA SER A 42 -4.52 13.28 10.87
C SER A 42 -3.92 14.24 11.89
N ASP A 43 -2.60 14.33 11.93
CA ASP A 43 -1.89 15.31 12.78
C ASP A 43 -1.62 16.61 12.03
N ALA A 44 -2.03 16.69 10.76
CA ALA A 44 -1.93 17.88 9.95
C ALA A 44 -2.64 19.08 10.60
N THR A 45 -2.05 20.26 10.40
CA THR A 45 -2.57 21.54 10.88
C THR A 45 -2.70 22.52 9.70
N GLY A 46 -3.48 23.58 9.90
CA GLY A 46 -3.75 24.58 8.86
C GLY A 46 -4.27 23.95 7.58
N ASP A 47 -3.80 24.44 6.43
CA ASP A 47 -4.28 24.01 5.12
C ASP A 47 -4.01 22.54 4.82
N ALA A 48 -2.98 21.95 5.43
CA ALA A 48 -2.67 20.53 5.23
C ALA A 48 -3.78 19.62 5.79
N LEU A 49 -4.55 20.08 6.79
CA LEU A 49 -5.65 19.31 7.36
C LEU A 49 -6.79 19.09 6.36
N TYR A 50 -6.97 19.97 5.36
CA TYR A 50 -7.94 19.77 4.27
C TYR A 50 -7.63 18.53 3.43
N ASN A 51 -6.38 18.04 3.46
CA ASN A 51 -5.99 16.81 2.78
C ASN A 51 -6.30 15.53 3.58
N ALA A 52 -6.64 15.65 4.88
CA ALA A 52 -6.91 14.50 5.74
C ALA A 52 -8.00 13.55 5.17
N PRO A 53 -9.12 14.03 4.59
CA PRO A 53 -10.13 13.17 3.97
C PRO A 53 -9.62 12.26 2.83
N TYR A 54 -8.52 12.64 2.18
CA TYR A 54 -7.93 11.88 1.07
C TYR A 54 -7.02 10.75 1.54
N THR A 55 -6.65 10.72 2.83
CA THR A 55 -5.74 9.72 3.40
C THR A 55 -6.40 8.35 3.58
N LEU A 56 -5.58 7.29 3.54
CA LEU A 56 -6.03 5.93 3.86
C LEU A 56 -6.54 5.82 5.30
N ASN A 57 -5.92 6.54 6.25
CA ASN A 57 -6.32 6.53 7.64
C ASN A 57 -7.73 7.09 7.84
N PHE A 58 -8.05 8.21 7.20
CA PHE A 58 -9.40 8.78 7.24
C PHE A 58 -10.44 7.82 6.67
N LYS A 59 -10.26 7.35 5.43
CA LYS A 59 -11.24 6.48 4.75
C LYS A 59 -11.52 5.20 5.54
N ARG A 60 -10.47 4.66 6.16
CA ARG A 60 -10.54 3.45 6.98
C ARG A 60 -11.19 3.73 8.34
N GLY A 61 -10.72 4.75 9.06
CA GLY A 61 -11.22 5.09 10.38
C GLY A 61 -12.68 5.53 10.35
N LEU A 62 -13.08 6.33 9.35
CA LEU A 62 -14.46 6.75 9.17
C LEU A 62 -15.40 5.53 9.06
N ARG A 63 -15.03 4.54 8.24
CA ARG A 63 -15.80 3.28 8.11
C ARG A 63 -15.94 2.57 9.47
N GLU A 64 -14.89 2.54 10.27
CA GLU A 64 -14.89 1.85 11.56
C GLU A 64 -15.70 2.56 12.63
N LEU A 65 -15.76 3.89 12.58
CA LEU A 65 -16.62 4.69 13.47
C LEU A 65 -18.09 4.55 13.07
N THR A 66 -18.39 4.51 11.77
CA THR A 66 -19.75 4.20 11.31
C THR A 66 -20.19 2.81 11.77
N GLU A 67 -19.30 1.81 11.68
CA GLU A 67 -19.57 0.45 12.21
C GLU A 67 -19.79 0.45 13.74
N LEU A 68 -19.01 1.24 14.48
CA LEU A 68 -19.12 1.34 15.94
C LEU A 68 -20.46 1.93 16.38
N TYR A 69 -20.88 3.02 15.74
CA TYR A 69 -22.07 3.77 16.15
C TYR A 69 -23.40 3.17 15.63
N GLY A 70 -23.37 2.20 14.72
CA GLY A 70 -24.51 1.32 14.44
C GLY A 70 -24.78 1.04 12.95
N PRO A 71 -25.19 -0.20 12.58
CA PRO A 71 -25.39 -0.63 11.18
C PRO A 71 -26.71 -0.17 10.52
N SER A 72 -27.64 0.45 11.26
CA SER A 72 -28.88 1.03 10.71
C SER A 72 -28.65 2.33 9.93
N LEU A 73 -27.45 2.91 10.05
CA LEU A 73 -27.00 4.04 9.25
C LEU A 73 -26.39 3.51 7.95
N SER A 74 -27.16 3.68 6.89
CA SER A 74 -26.79 3.43 5.49
C SER A 74 -25.35 3.84 5.18
N LEU A 75 -24.64 3.10 4.31
CA LEU A 75 -23.32 3.45 3.74
C LEU A 75 -23.30 4.74 2.88
N SER A 76 -24.33 5.58 2.99
CA SER A 76 -24.50 6.89 2.36
C SER A 76 -24.28 8.05 3.34
N LEU A 77 -23.76 7.77 4.53
CA LEU A 77 -23.75 8.70 5.65
C LEU A 77 -22.30 8.85 6.14
N GLY A 78 -21.65 9.91 5.64
CA GLY A 78 -20.24 10.24 5.85
C GLY A 78 -19.93 10.81 7.23
N LEU A 79 -18.83 11.57 7.32
CA LEU A 79 -18.33 12.24 8.53
C LEU A 79 -19.43 12.94 9.34
N HIS A 80 -20.38 13.58 8.64
CA HIS A 80 -21.54 14.24 9.22
C HIS A 80 -22.31 13.36 10.21
N THR A 81 -22.54 12.10 9.86
CA THR A 81 -23.31 11.13 10.66
C THR A 81 -22.60 10.75 11.94
N VAL A 82 -21.28 10.56 11.85
CA VAL A 82 -20.46 10.30 13.04
C VAL A 82 -20.56 11.49 13.98
N LEU A 83 -20.49 12.71 13.45
CA LEU A 83 -20.64 13.94 14.22
C LEU A 83 -22.04 14.13 14.80
N GLU A 84 -23.10 13.82 14.06
CA GLU A 84 -24.49 13.87 14.55
C GLU A 84 -24.73 12.83 15.63
N THR A 85 -24.28 11.59 15.41
CA THR A 85 -24.44 10.51 16.40
C THR A 85 -23.68 10.85 17.67
N ARG A 86 -22.43 11.32 17.53
CA ARG A 86 -21.61 11.84 18.63
C ARG A 86 -22.33 12.96 19.39
N ARG A 87 -22.94 13.91 18.69
CA ARG A 87 -23.73 14.99 19.30
C ARG A 87 -24.97 14.45 20.02
N SER A 88 -25.68 13.50 19.43
CA SER A 88 -26.90 12.90 20.01
C SER A 88 -26.62 12.06 21.26
N LEU A 89 -25.50 11.33 21.29
CA LEU A 89 -25.09 10.51 22.43
C LEU A 89 -24.58 11.36 23.59
N GLY A 90 -23.98 12.51 23.30
CA GLY A 90 -23.26 13.28 24.30
C GLY A 90 -21.83 12.77 24.51
N LEU A 91 -21.00 13.58 25.19
CA LEU A 91 -19.58 13.30 25.40
C LEU A 91 -19.35 12.00 26.18
N GLU A 92 -20.05 11.83 27.30
CA GLU A 92 -19.85 10.70 28.21
C GLU A 92 -20.25 9.38 27.56
N GLN A 93 -21.44 9.31 26.94
CA GLN A 93 -21.93 8.08 26.31
C GLN A 93 -21.13 7.71 25.05
N SER A 94 -20.69 8.70 24.25
CA SER A 94 -19.80 8.45 23.11
C SER A 94 -18.44 7.90 23.57
N ALA A 95 -17.88 8.46 24.64
CA ALA A 95 -16.65 7.96 25.24
C ALA A 95 -16.80 6.53 25.79
N ILE A 96 -17.86 6.26 26.57
CA ILE A 96 -18.18 4.91 27.07
C ILE A 96 -18.28 3.91 25.93
N THR A 97 -18.93 4.28 24.83
CA THR A 97 -19.07 3.44 23.63
C THR A 97 -17.71 3.09 23.03
N CYS A 98 -16.83 4.09 22.84
CA CYS A 98 -15.49 3.90 22.30
C CYS A 98 -14.59 3.06 23.22
N PHE A 99 -14.49 3.42 24.50
CA PHE A 99 -13.60 2.74 25.45
C PHE A 99 -14.03 1.29 25.72
N ARG A 100 -15.34 1.01 25.82
CA ARG A 100 -15.85 -0.37 25.97
C ARG A 100 -15.58 -1.20 24.73
N ALA A 101 -15.82 -0.67 23.53
CA ALA A 101 -15.54 -1.37 22.27
C ALA A 101 -14.03 -1.63 22.09
N ALA A 102 -13.19 -0.71 22.56
CA ALA A 102 -11.74 -0.86 22.58
C ALA A 102 -11.22 -1.80 23.69
N ARG A 103 -12.06 -2.09 24.71
CA ARG A 103 -11.71 -2.79 25.95
C ARG A 103 -10.50 -2.18 26.67
N VAL A 104 -10.52 -0.86 26.79
CA VAL A 104 -9.48 -0.13 27.53
C VAL A 104 -9.79 -0.20 29.02
N SER A 105 -8.87 -0.77 29.80
CA SER A 105 -8.98 -0.85 31.27
C SER A 105 -8.25 0.30 31.96
N THR A 106 -7.22 0.84 31.31
CA THR A 106 -6.36 1.88 31.87
C THR A 106 -5.92 2.84 30.77
N ILE A 107 -5.95 4.14 31.05
CA ILE A 107 -5.32 5.16 30.20
C ILE A 107 -4.31 5.96 30.99
N LEU A 108 -3.16 6.25 30.37
CA LEU A 108 -2.17 7.17 30.91
C LEU A 108 -2.18 8.45 30.05
N ILE A 109 -2.45 9.59 30.68
CA ILE A 109 -2.70 10.87 29.99
C ILE A 109 -1.51 11.80 30.19
N ASP A 110 -0.89 12.21 29.09
CA ASP A 110 0.07 13.32 29.01
C ASP A 110 -0.67 14.65 29.16
N ASP A 111 -0.29 15.42 30.18
CA ASP A 111 -0.93 16.69 30.53
C ASP A 111 -0.29 17.93 29.88
N GLY A 112 0.69 17.73 29.00
CA GLY A 112 1.46 18.81 28.40
C GLY A 112 0.90 19.41 27.12
N ILE A 113 -0.27 18.95 26.64
CA ILE A 113 -0.95 19.52 25.47
C ILE A 113 -2.17 20.32 25.92
N GLU A 114 -2.12 21.63 25.68
CA GLU A 114 -3.27 22.51 25.85
C GLU A 114 -4.23 22.38 24.66
N LEU A 115 -5.49 22.04 24.95
CA LEU A 115 -6.56 21.91 23.97
C LEU A 115 -7.75 22.78 24.37
N ASP A 116 -8.43 23.33 23.36
CA ASP A 116 -9.68 24.07 23.57
C ASP A 116 -10.75 23.18 24.22
N LYS A 117 -11.27 23.63 25.37
CA LYS A 117 -12.31 22.95 26.16
C LYS A 117 -11.98 21.49 26.50
N MET A 118 -10.73 21.19 26.84
CA MET A 118 -10.37 19.89 27.41
C MET A 118 -11.09 19.63 28.74
N VAL A 119 -11.44 18.38 29.00
CA VAL A 119 -12.05 17.97 30.27
C VAL A 119 -10.97 17.83 31.36
N ASP A 120 -11.39 17.79 32.62
CA ASP A 120 -10.47 17.47 33.71
C ASP A 120 -9.98 16.01 33.60
N ILE A 121 -8.72 15.73 33.97
CA ILE A 121 -8.16 14.36 33.91
C ILE A 121 -9.04 13.39 34.72
N GLU A 122 -9.56 13.79 35.87
CA GLU A 122 -10.41 12.98 36.74
C GLU A 122 -11.75 12.62 36.09
N TRP A 123 -12.22 13.40 35.10
CA TRP A 123 -13.44 13.08 34.36
C TRP A 123 -13.36 11.70 33.69
N HIS A 124 -12.17 11.29 33.26
CA HIS A 124 -11.97 10.01 32.57
C HIS A 124 -12.28 8.79 33.45
N LYS A 125 -12.26 8.93 34.79
CA LYS A 125 -12.64 7.86 35.72
C LYS A 125 -14.12 7.45 35.59
N LYS A 126 -14.95 8.28 34.94
CA LYS A 126 -16.34 7.93 34.61
C LYS A 126 -16.45 6.90 33.48
N VAL A 127 -15.44 6.82 32.61
CA VAL A 127 -15.52 6.07 31.34
C VAL A 127 -14.44 5.00 31.21
N VAL A 128 -13.35 5.08 31.98
CA VAL A 128 -12.28 4.09 32.07
C VAL A 128 -12.01 3.75 33.55
N PRO A 129 -11.82 2.46 33.91
CA PRO A 129 -11.60 2.05 35.31
C PRO A 129 -10.41 2.72 36.01
N MET A 130 -9.32 2.95 35.29
CA MET A 130 -8.09 3.49 35.85
C MET A 130 -7.49 4.57 34.95
N VAL A 131 -7.07 5.69 35.57
CA VAL A 131 -6.49 6.85 34.89
C VAL A 131 -5.19 7.21 35.60
N GLY A 132 -4.10 7.34 34.85
CA GLY A 132 -2.82 7.82 35.36
C GLY A 132 -2.40 9.11 34.66
N ARG A 133 -1.77 10.02 35.41
CA ARG A 133 -1.23 11.27 34.87
C ARG A 133 0.24 11.11 34.50
N ILE A 134 0.63 11.60 33.33
CA ILE A 134 2.02 11.70 32.85
C ILE A 134 2.37 13.19 32.78
N LEU A 135 3.48 13.59 33.38
CA LEU A 135 3.94 14.98 33.37
C LEU A 135 4.86 15.25 32.18
N ARG A 136 4.53 16.23 31.33
CA ARG A 136 5.45 16.71 30.28
C ARG A 136 6.46 17.71 30.84
N VAL A 137 7.73 17.32 30.78
CA VAL A 137 8.86 18.05 31.38
C VAL A 137 9.05 19.42 30.76
N GLU A 138 9.04 19.52 29.43
CA GLU A 138 9.27 20.78 28.71
C GLU A 138 8.12 21.76 28.92
N HIS A 139 6.87 21.28 28.98
CA HIS A 139 5.71 22.14 29.23
C HIS A 139 5.73 22.76 30.64
N LEU A 140 6.11 21.96 31.65
CA LEU A 140 6.32 22.47 33.01
C LEU A 140 7.40 23.55 33.04
N ALA A 141 8.54 23.30 32.39
CA ALA A 141 9.64 24.27 32.30
C ALA A 141 9.20 25.57 31.60
N GLU A 142 8.50 25.48 30.46
CA GLU A 142 7.95 26.63 29.73
C GLU A 142 6.95 27.42 30.59
N THR A 143 6.07 26.74 31.32
CA THR A 143 5.08 27.38 32.22
C THR A 143 5.77 28.12 33.37
N ILE A 144 6.83 27.55 33.95
CA ILE A 144 7.61 28.23 34.99
C ILE A 144 8.21 29.51 34.44
N LEU A 145 8.86 29.45 33.27
CA LEU A 145 9.49 30.61 32.65
C LEU A 145 8.46 31.69 32.26
N GLN A 146 7.28 31.30 31.78
CA GLN A 146 6.20 32.20 31.37
C GLN A 146 5.55 32.94 32.55
N LYS A 147 5.38 32.29 33.71
CA LYS A 147 4.80 32.90 34.93
C LYS A 147 5.58 34.10 35.46
N ALA A 148 6.83 34.27 35.02
CA ALA A 148 7.74 35.31 35.46
C ALA A 148 7.96 36.44 34.44
N ALA A 149 7.22 36.42 33.31
CA ALA A 149 7.33 37.40 32.22
C ALA A 149 7.06 38.86 32.63
N ASP A 150 6.53 39.10 33.83
CA ASP A 150 6.30 40.43 34.40
C ASP A 150 7.50 40.95 35.23
N GLY A 151 8.69 41.01 34.61
CA GLY A 151 9.85 41.75 35.16
C GLY A 151 10.81 40.97 36.07
N THR A 152 10.73 39.63 36.11
CA THR A 152 11.67 38.81 36.88
C THR A 152 12.90 38.46 36.03
N THR A 153 14.11 38.74 36.52
CA THR A 153 15.35 38.30 35.86
C THR A 153 15.63 36.85 36.24
N TRP A 154 15.56 35.93 35.27
CA TRP A 154 15.92 34.53 35.47
C TRP A 154 17.43 34.33 35.50
N THR A 155 17.90 33.57 36.49
CA THR A 155 19.21 32.91 36.47
C THR A 155 19.01 31.41 36.32
N LEU A 156 20.03 30.67 35.88
CA LEU A 156 19.92 29.22 35.80
C LEU A 156 19.58 28.61 37.17
N ASP A 157 20.24 29.08 38.24
CA ASP A 157 20.03 28.57 39.59
C ASP A 157 18.60 28.80 40.10
N SER A 158 18.05 30.01 39.91
CA SER A 158 16.68 30.34 40.35
C SER A 158 15.63 29.54 39.57
N PHE A 159 15.84 29.34 38.26
CA PHE A 159 15.00 28.47 37.46
C PHE A 159 15.07 27.01 37.93
N MET A 160 16.28 26.47 38.10
CA MET A 160 16.46 25.07 38.49
C MET A 160 15.93 24.79 39.89
N GLU A 161 16.02 25.74 40.83
CA GLU A 161 15.42 25.59 42.16
C GLU A 161 13.90 25.39 42.06
N ILE A 162 13.21 26.27 41.32
CA ILE A 162 11.75 26.21 41.13
C ILE A 162 11.37 24.95 40.34
N PHE A 163 12.05 24.67 39.23
CA PHE A 163 11.80 23.51 38.40
C PHE A 163 11.97 22.20 39.18
N THR A 164 13.02 22.07 40.00
CA THR A 164 13.23 20.92 40.87
C THR A 164 12.10 20.77 41.89
N LYS A 165 11.70 21.90 42.50
CA LYS A 165 10.63 21.90 43.50
C LYS A 165 9.31 21.45 42.91
N GLU A 166 8.95 21.93 41.73
CA GLU A 166 7.72 21.56 41.03
C GLU A 166 7.76 20.10 40.53
N LEU A 167 8.87 19.62 39.98
CA LEU A 167 9.00 18.19 39.61
C LEU A 167 8.80 17.28 40.81
N LYS A 168 9.42 17.61 41.95
CA LYS A 168 9.28 16.82 43.19
C LYS A 168 7.88 16.91 43.79
N SER A 169 7.21 18.06 43.71
CA SER A 169 5.88 18.25 44.29
C SER A 169 4.81 17.37 43.61
N VAL A 170 5.00 17.06 42.32
CA VAL A 170 4.06 16.24 41.54
C VAL A 170 4.49 14.78 41.38
N ALA A 171 5.72 14.41 41.73
CA ALA A 171 6.29 13.10 41.45
C ALA A 171 5.47 11.92 42.01
N ASP A 172 4.94 12.06 43.23
CA ASP A 172 4.09 11.03 43.86
C ASP A 172 2.68 10.92 43.25
N ASN A 173 2.27 11.90 42.45
CA ASN A 173 0.93 12.00 41.85
C ASN A 173 0.91 11.66 40.34
N VAL A 174 2.04 11.25 39.78
CA VAL A 174 2.17 10.90 38.36
C VAL A 174 2.72 9.48 38.21
N VAL A 175 2.44 8.86 37.07
CA VAL A 175 2.90 7.49 36.76
C VAL A 175 4.18 7.48 35.93
N ALA A 176 4.52 8.60 35.30
CA ALA A 176 5.71 8.78 34.46
C ALA A 176 5.99 10.26 34.23
N PHE A 177 7.24 10.55 33.85
CA PHE A 177 7.59 11.78 33.16
C PHE A 177 7.65 11.53 31.66
N LYS A 178 7.49 12.60 30.88
CA LYS A 178 7.53 12.60 29.42
C LYS A 178 8.42 13.73 28.93
N SER A 179 9.28 13.41 27.97
CA SER A 179 10.11 14.38 27.27
C SER A 179 9.86 14.37 25.77
N MET A 180 9.90 15.57 25.19
CA MET A 180 9.88 15.87 23.76
C MET A 180 11.27 16.23 23.22
N VAL A 181 12.36 15.87 23.93
CA VAL A 181 13.74 16.26 23.60
C VAL A 181 14.15 15.93 22.16
N ALA A 182 13.65 14.80 21.63
CA ALA A 182 13.86 14.40 20.24
C ALA A 182 13.34 15.46 19.26
N CYS A 183 12.19 16.07 19.56
CA CYS A 183 11.53 17.05 18.72
C CYS A 183 12.11 18.44 18.84
N CYS A 184 12.50 18.82 20.04
CA CYS A 184 13.00 20.17 20.29
C CYS A 184 14.45 20.34 19.80
N SER A 185 15.28 19.31 19.95
CA SER A 185 16.74 19.48 19.77
C SER A 185 17.50 18.22 19.33
N GLY A 186 16.84 17.06 19.28
CA GLY A 186 17.44 15.80 18.86
C GLY A 186 17.95 14.92 20.00
N LEU A 187 18.19 13.65 19.69
CA LEU A 187 18.51 12.60 20.66
C LEU A 187 19.99 12.46 21.01
N ALA A 188 20.86 13.25 20.40
CA ALA A 188 22.28 13.31 20.76
C ALA A 188 22.44 14.10 22.07
N ILE A 189 21.95 13.55 23.18
CA ILE A 189 21.97 14.20 24.50
C ILE A 189 23.43 14.37 24.94
N ASN A 190 23.83 15.61 25.18
CA ASN A 190 25.13 15.91 25.77
C ASN A 190 25.03 15.71 27.28
N THR A 191 25.69 14.67 27.79
CA THR A 191 25.69 14.35 29.23
C THR A 191 26.63 15.23 30.05
N GLU A 192 27.46 16.04 29.38
CA GLU A 192 28.51 16.86 29.99
C GLU A 192 28.24 18.37 29.89
N VAL A 193 26.98 18.77 29.62
CA VAL A 193 26.61 20.19 29.57
C VAL A 193 27.03 20.91 30.86
N THR A 194 27.84 21.94 30.70
CA THR A 194 28.28 22.77 31.82
C THR A 194 27.18 23.75 32.24
N GLN A 195 27.21 24.17 33.51
CA GLN A 195 26.29 25.19 34.03
C GLN A 195 26.32 26.47 33.19
N LYS A 196 27.51 26.86 32.72
CA LYS A 196 27.69 28.04 31.86
C LYS A 196 26.96 27.89 30.52
N GLU A 197 27.09 26.75 29.84
CA GLU A 197 26.41 26.50 28.56
C GLU A 197 24.89 26.45 28.71
N ALA A 198 24.40 25.87 29.82
CA ALA A 198 22.98 25.86 30.14
C ALA A 198 22.45 27.28 30.43
N GLU A 199 23.23 28.13 31.10
CA GLU A 199 22.84 29.52 31.40
C GLU A 199 22.84 30.42 30.15
N GLU A 200 23.81 30.24 29.25
CA GLU A 200 23.80 30.85 27.92
C GLU A 200 22.58 30.38 27.10
N GLY A 201 22.25 29.08 27.19
CA GLY A 201 21.09 28.50 26.54
C GLY A 201 19.75 29.04 27.07
N LEU A 202 19.60 29.16 28.39
CA LEU A 202 18.45 29.78 29.05
C LEU A 202 18.28 31.23 28.60
N SER A 203 19.38 31.99 28.57
CA SER A 203 19.36 33.38 28.09
C SER A 203 18.87 33.46 26.65
N GLY A 204 19.33 32.55 25.78
CA GLY A 204 18.85 32.44 24.40
C GLY A 204 17.35 32.15 24.28
N VAL A 205 16.82 31.24 25.11
CA VAL A 205 15.38 30.92 25.16
C VAL A 205 14.56 32.14 25.58
N LEU A 206 15.01 32.90 26.58
CA LEU A 206 14.33 34.11 27.04
C LEU A 206 14.36 35.24 26.01
N CYS A 207 15.47 35.37 25.25
CA CYS A 207 15.59 36.36 24.18
C CYS A 207 14.72 36.05 22.95
N ALA A 208 14.30 34.80 22.74
CA ALA A 208 13.48 34.41 21.59
C ALA A 208 12.05 34.98 21.62
N GLY A 209 11.59 35.46 22.78
CA GLY A 209 10.29 36.11 22.95
C GLY A 209 9.15 35.16 23.29
N ASN A 210 7.93 35.71 23.36
CA ASN A 210 6.72 34.97 23.74
C ASN A 210 5.96 34.44 22.52
N PRO A 211 5.32 33.25 22.62
CA PRO A 211 5.37 32.34 23.76
C PRO A 211 6.74 31.66 23.90
N ILE A 212 7.22 31.53 25.14
CA ILE A 212 8.51 30.88 25.43
C ILE A 212 8.45 29.44 24.95
N ARG A 213 9.41 29.06 24.09
CA ARG A 213 9.63 27.69 23.60
C ARG A 213 11.05 27.25 23.87
N ILE A 214 11.22 26.10 24.51
CA ILE A 214 12.55 25.57 24.83
C ILE A 214 13.08 24.78 23.62
N SER A 215 13.98 25.39 22.86
CA SER A 215 14.62 24.77 21.68
C SER A 215 16.16 24.75 21.74
N ASN A 216 16.77 25.45 22.69
CA ASN A 216 18.22 25.47 22.83
C ASN A 216 18.75 24.11 23.34
N LYS A 217 19.67 23.48 22.60
CA LYS A 217 20.21 22.14 22.86
C LYS A 217 20.86 21.99 24.24
N SER A 218 21.71 22.92 24.64
CA SER A 218 22.41 22.83 25.92
C SER A 218 21.42 22.94 27.08
N PHE A 219 20.49 23.89 27.00
CA PHE A 219 19.50 24.07 28.06
C PHE A 219 18.51 22.90 28.15
N ILE A 220 18.02 22.38 27.02
CA ILE A 220 17.08 21.26 27.04
C ILE A 220 17.74 19.95 27.50
N ASP A 221 18.98 19.67 27.10
CA ASP A 221 19.73 18.52 27.61
C ASP A 221 19.92 18.62 29.12
N TYR A 222 20.23 19.83 29.61
CA TYR A 222 20.41 20.10 31.04
C TYR A 222 19.13 19.81 31.85
N ILE A 223 17.98 20.33 31.42
CA ILE A 223 16.70 20.08 32.12
C ILE A 223 16.23 18.63 31.95
N PHE A 224 16.50 18.00 30.81
CA PHE A 224 16.16 16.60 30.55
C PHE A 224 16.92 15.67 31.49
N MET A 225 18.24 15.85 31.61
CA MET A 225 19.07 15.09 32.55
C MET A 225 18.59 15.28 33.98
N HIS A 226 18.31 16.53 34.38
CA HIS A 226 17.83 16.82 35.73
C HIS A 226 16.47 16.19 36.02
N ALA A 227 15.53 16.25 35.07
CA ALA A 227 14.24 15.60 35.19
C ALA A 227 14.38 14.07 35.24
N LEU A 228 15.35 13.50 34.54
CA LEU A 228 15.66 12.07 34.58
C LEU A 228 16.25 11.65 35.95
N GLU A 229 17.11 12.48 36.55
CA GLU A 229 17.60 12.26 37.93
C GLU A 229 16.45 12.27 38.93
N VAL A 230 15.53 13.24 38.83
CA VAL A 230 14.34 13.28 39.68
C VAL A 230 13.46 12.05 39.43
N ALA A 231 13.16 11.70 38.19
CA ALA A 231 12.38 10.51 37.86
C ALA A 231 12.99 9.25 38.48
N GLN A 232 14.31 9.06 38.35
CA GLN A 232 15.02 7.93 38.94
C GLN A 232 14.91 7.91 40.48
N SER A 233 14.99 9.08 41.14
CA SER A 233 14.86 9.18 42.61
C SER A 233 13.47 8.81 43.15
N TYR A 234 12.42 9.00 42.33
CA TYR A 234 11.05 8.59 42.65
C TYR A 234 10.65 7.27 41.98
N ASP A 235 11.61 6.57 41.33
CA ASP A 235 11.36 5.30 40.64
C ASP A 235 10.26 5.43 39.55
N LEU A 236 10.20 6.59 38.89
CA LEU A 236 9.33 6.89 37.76
C LEU A 236 10.02 6.56 36.43
N PRO A 237 9.30 6.01 35.44
CA PRO A 237 9.80 5.89 34.09
C PRO A 237 9.76 7.24 33.35
N MET A 238 10.60 7.36 32.33
CA MET A 238 10.64 8.48 31.39
C MET A 238 10.20 8.00 30.01
N GLN A 239 9.14 8.59 29.48
CA GLN A 239 8.72 8.44 28.10
C GLN A 239 9.49 9.42 27.22
N ILE A 240 10.01 8.95 26.09
CA ILE A 240 10.66 9.81 25.10
C ILE A 240 9.79 9.81 23.84
N HIS A 241 9.29 10.99 23.46
CA HIS A 241 8.55 11.15 22.20
C HIS A 241 9.47 10.93 21.02
N MET A 242 9.05 10.04 20.14
CA MET A 242 9.70 9.76 18.86
C MET A 242 8.58 9.57 17.85
N GLY A 243 8.74 9.92 16.59
CA GLY A 243 7.70 9.68 15.59
C GLY A 243 7.46 10.92 14.72
N PHE A 244 6.57 10.81 13.75
CA PHE A 244 6.28 11.88 12.79
C PHE A 244 5.11 12.76 13.25
N GLY A 245 4.79 13.83 12.53
CA GLY A 245 3.52 14.56 12.69
C GLY A 245 3.65 16.02 13.15
N ASP A 246 4.71 16.35 13.89
CA ASP A 246 4.99 17.74 14.27
C ASP A 246 5.76 18.46 13.14
N LYS A 247 5.29 19.64 12.73
CA LYS A 247 5.91 20.39 11.62
C LYS A 247 7.34 20.85 11.93
N ASP A 248 7.61 21.10 13.21
CA ASP A 248 8.89 21.62 13.71
C ASP A 248 9.84 20.47 14.13
N PHE A 249 9.47 19.22 13.84
CA PHE A 249 10.24 18.01 14.14
C PHE A 249 11.29 17.70 13.08
N ASP A 250 12.57 17.85 13.39
CA ASP A 250 13.64 17.31 12.54
C ASP A 250 13.80 15.80 12.78
N MET A 251 13.17 15.01 11.90
CA MET A 251 13.24 13.55 11.92
C MET A 251 14.68 13.01 11.85
N MET A 252 15.63 13.74 11.25
CA MET A 252 17.02 13.26 11.14
C MET A 252 17.69 13.15 12.50
N LEU A 253 17.36 14.06 13.42
CA LEU A 253 17.96 14.13 14.76
C LEU A 253 17.28 13.19 15.76
N ALA A 254 16.18 12.54 15.37
CA ALA A 254 15.40 11.63 16.20
C ALA A 254 15.77 10.15 16.04
N ASN A 255 16.91 9.83 15.42
CA ASN A 255 17.39 8.46 15.37
C ASN A 255 17.77 7.97 16.79
N PRO A 256 17.15 6.90 17.30
CA PRO A 256 17.34 6.45 18.68
C PRO A 256 18.78 6.05 18.99
N LEU A 257 19.61 5.68 18.00
CA LEU A 257 21.03 5.36 18.23
C LEU A 257 21.83 6.52 18.85
N TYR A 258 21.37 7.76 18.68
CA TYR A 258 22.01 8.92 19.31
C TYR A 258 21.90 8.93 20.85
N LEU A 259 21.00 8.12 21.43
CA LEU A 259 20.90 7.95 22.88
C LEU A 259 22.08 7.18 23.49
N HIS A 260 23.02 6.66 22.70
CA HIS A 260 24.12 5.84 23.20
C HIS A 260 24.88 6.50 24.37
N ASN A 261 25.21 7.79 24.27
CA ASN A 261 25.90 8.51 25.35
C ASN A 261 25.09 8.54 26.66
N LEU A 262 23.78 8.77 26.57
CA LEU A 262 22.90 8.76 27.73
C LEU A 262 22.79 7.36 28.35
N LEU A 263 22.68 6.33 27.51
CA LEU A 263 22.51 4.95 27.94
C LEU A 263 23.76 4.37 28.62
N GLU A 264 24.95 4.83 28.23
CA GLU A 264 26.24 4.46 28.81
C GLU A 264 26.64 5.31 30.01
N ASP A 265 25.96 6.43 30.27
CA ASP A 265 26.21 7.25 31.45
C ASP A 265 25.77 6.51 32.72
N LYS A 266 26.75 6.27 33.61
CA LYS A 266 26.57 5.52 34.86
C LYS A 266 25.47 6.11 35.74
N ARG A 267 25.21 7.42 35.68
CA ARG A 267 24.13 8.09 36.43
C ARG A 267 22.74 7.56 36.07
N PHE A 268 22.54 7.12 34.83
CA PHE A 268 21.23 6.81 34.26
C PHE A 268 21.03 5.33 33.90
N THR A 269 21.99 4.47 34.19
CA THR A 269 21.91 3.01 33.94
C THR A 269 20.70 2.32 34.59
N ASN A 270 20.16 2.87 35.69
CA ASN A 270 18.98 2.34 36.39
C ASN A 270 17.67 3.03 36.00
N SER A 271 17.72 4.02 35.10
CA SER A 271 16.51 4.70 34.62
C SER A 271 15.63 3.74 33.82
N ARG A 272 14.35 4.05 33.69
CA ARG A 272 13.41 3.24 32.88
C ARG A 272 12.92 4.11 31.74
N LEU A 273 13.38 3.81 30.53
CA LEU A 273 13.09 4.59 29.34
C LEU A 273 12.15 3.82 28.43
N VAL A 274 11.12 4.50 27.90
CA VAL A 274 10.31 3.95 26.80
C VAL A 274 10.34 4.88 25.60
N LEU A 275 10.74 4.33 24.46
CA LEU A 275 10.76 5.04 23.18
C LEU A 275 9.38 4.88 22.53
N LEU A 276 8.68 5.99 22.34
CA LEU A 276 7.32 5.95 21.81
C LEU A 276 7.27 5.77 20.29
N HIS A 277 6.08 5.49 19.81
CA HIS A 277 5.65 5.51 18.41
C HIS A 277 6.47 4.71 17.40
N ALA A 278 6.89 3.53 17.84
CA ALA A 278 7.77 2.61 17.15
C ALA A 278 9.10 3.26 16.73
N SER A 279 9.42 4.43 17.29
CA SER A 279 10.48 5.31 16.81
C SER A 279 10.46 5.49 15.30
N TYR A 280 9.29 5.47 14.66
CA TYR A 280 9.19 5.46 13.19
C TYR A 280 9.90 6.68 12.58
N PRO A 281 10.72 6.51 11.53
CA PRO A 281 10.96 5.28 10.73
C PRO A 281 12.10 4.39 11.23
N PHE A 282 12.68 4.67 12.41
CA PHE A 282 13.85 3.99 12.99
C PHE A 282 13.48 2.81 13.90
N SER A 283 12.44 2.04 13.53
CA SER A 283 11.97 0.91 14.34
C SER A 283 13.03 -0.17 14.53
N LYS A 284 13.95 -0.34 13.56
CA LYS A 284 15.04 -1.32 13.64
C LYS A 284 16.10 -0.92 14.66
N GLU A 285 16.48 0.34 14.66
CA GLU A 285 17.45 0.93 15.58
C GLU A 285 16.91 0.88 17.02
N ALA A 286 15.64 1.24 17.20
CA ALA A 286 14.97 1.12 18.50
C ALA A 286 14.93 -0.34 18.98
N SER A 287 14.63 -1.28 18.08
CA SER A 287 14.66 -2.73 18.35
C SER A 287 16.03 -3.19 18.85
N HIS A 288 17.11 -2.73 18.21
CA HIS A 288 18.47 -3.02 18.62
C HIS A 288 18.77 -2.50 20.03
N LEU A 289 18.42 -1.25 20.34
CA LEU A 289 18.66 -0.69 21.67
C LEU A 289 17.89 -1.43 22.77
N ALA A 290 16.62 -1.77 22.55
CA ALA A 290 15.84 -2.53 23.54
C ALA A 290 16.42 -3.93 23.80
N SER A 291 17.06 -4.53 22.80
CA SER A 291 17.79 -5.80 22.94
C SER A 291 19.11 -5.64 23.70
N ALA A 292 19.82 -4.54 23.51
CA ALA A 292 21.15 -4.32 24.10
C ALA A 292 21.10 -3.74 25.52
N TYR A 293 20.15 -2.85 25.81
CA TYR A 293 20.11 -2.07 27.05
C TYR A 293 18.94 -2.49 27.95
N PRO A 294 19.18 -2.92 29.21
CA PRO A 294 18.11 -3.33 30.12
C PRO A 294 17.09 -2.23 30.41
N GLN A 295 17.52 -0.96 30.39
CA GLN A 295 16.70 0.21 30.67
C GLN A 295 15.74 0.64 29.53
N VAL A 296 15.90 0.13 28.30
CA VAL A 296 15.13 0.57 27.13
C VAL A 296 13.94 -0.34 26.85
N TYR A 297 12.76 0.27 26.72
CA TYR A 297 11.48 -0.31 26.35
C TYR A 297 10.92 0.39 25.10
N LEU A 298 9.99 -0.27 24.42
CA LEU A 298 9.43 0.20 23.16
C LEU A 298 7.91 0.26 23.25
N ASP A 299 7.35 1.28 22.64
CA ASP A 299 5.91 1.43 22.41
C ASP A 299 5.68 1.72 20.93
N PHE A 300 4.61 1.15 20.33
CA PHE A 300 4.31 1.30 18.90
C PHE A 300 3.09 2.17 18.58
N GLY A 301 2.56 2.91 19.56
CA GLY A 301 1.40 3.79 19.38
C GLY A 301 1.62 4.88 18.35
N PHE A 302 0.60 5.66 17.99
CA PHE A 302 0.66 6.69 16.93
C PHE A 302 0.96 6.18 15.50
N ALA A 303 2.04 5.43 15.26
CA ALA A 303 2.26 4.69 14.00
C ALA A 303 1.04 3.84 13.63
N ILE A 304 0.33 3.37 14.66
CA ILE A 304 -1.01 2.79 14.59
C ILE A 304 -2.02 3.80 15.18
N PRO A 305 -3.06 4.23 14.44
CA PRO A 305 -3.49 3.74 13.13
C PRO A 305 -2.91 4.54 11.95
N LYS A 306 -2.02 5.52 12.15
CA LYS A 306 -1.76 6.57 11.13
C LYS A 306 -1.16 6.02 9.82
N LEU A 307 -0.37 4.94 9.86
CA LEU A 307 0.23 4.35 8.67
C LEU A 307 -0.76 3.52 7.81
N SER A 308 -0.31 3.17 6.59
CA SER A 308 -0.98 2.14 5.78
C SER A 308 -1.00 0.80 6.54
N PHE A 309 -1.92 -0.11 6.23
CA PHE A 309 -2.00 -1.39 6.96
C PHE A 309 -0.69 -2.19 6.90
N HIS A 310 -0.02 -2.19 5.74
CA HIS A 310 1.29 -2.80 5.61
C HIS A 310 2.38 -2.05 6.38
N GLY A 311 2.34 -0.71 6.38
CA GLY A 311 3.25 0.12 7.17
C GLY A 311 3.14 -0.19 8.66
N MET A 312 1.92 -0.30 9.19
CA MET A 312 1.69 -0.67 10.60
C MET A 312 2.26 -2.05 10.94
N ILE A 313 2.01 -3.06 10.08
CA ILE A 313 2.60 -4.40 10.25
C ILE A 313 4.12 -4.33 10.21
N SER A 314 4.69 -3.61 9.25
CA SER A 314 6.14 -3.47 9.08
C SER A 314 6.79 -2.88 10.33
N SER A 315 6.24 -1.80 10.89
CA SER A 315 6.78 -1.15 12.09
C SER A 315 6.77 -2.08 13.31
N VAL A 316 5.64 -2.74 13.59
CA VAL A 316 5.56 -3.67 14.74
C VAL A 316 6.45 -4.89 14.53
N ASN A 317 6.49 -5.43 13.32
CA ASN A 317 7.37 -6.55 12.98
C ASN A 317 8.84 -6.17 13.16
N GLU A 318 9.25 -4.97 12.73
CA GLU A 318 10.63 -4.49 12.90
C GLU A 318 11.02 -4.29 14.37
N LEU A 319 10.11 -3.82 15.23
CA LEU A 319 10.37 -3.80 16.68
C LEU A 319 10.59 -5.21 17.22
N LEU A 320 9.76 -6.18 16.82
CA LEU A 320 9.83 -7.56 17.32
C LEU A 320 10.96 -8.41 16.74
N LYS A 321 11.70 -7.92 15.73
CA LYS A 321 12.85 -8.63 15.14
C LYS A 321 13.98 -8.89 16.14
N LEU A 322 14.32 -7.90 16.97
CA LEU A 322 15.40 -8.03 17.96
C LEU A 322 14.91 -7.77 19.40
N ALA A 323 13.93 -6.87 19.58
CA ALA A 323 13.50 -6.49 20.91
C ALA A 323 12.85 -7.66 21.66
N PRO A 324 13.19 -7.85 22.95
CA PRO A 324 12.47 -8.78 23.80
C PRO A 324 10.97 -8.44 23.87
N MET A 325 10.09 -9.41 23.62
CA MET A 325 8.63 -9.19 23.64
C MET A 325 8.12 -8.62 24.98
N ASN A 326 8.80 -8.92 26.09
CA ASN A 326 8.47 -8.37 27.42
C ASN A 326 8.89 -6.91 27.61
N LYS A 327 9.42 -6.27 26.57
CA LYS A 327 9.78 -4.85 26.53
C LYS A 327 8.99 -4.04 25.49
N VAL A 328 8.08 -4.68 24.77
CA VAL A 328 7.24 -4.02 23.74
C VAL A 328 5.84 -3.83 24.29
N MET A 329 5.33 -2.61 24.20
CA MET A 329 4.05 -2.17 24.78
C MET A 329 3.21 -1.45 23.73
N PHE A 330 1.96 -1.17 24.09
CA PHE A 330 1.00 -0.48 23.25
C PHE A 330 0.48 0.80 23.90
N SER A 331 0.29 1.82 23.06
CA SER A 331 -0.46 3.03 23.36
C SER A 331 -1.21 3.47 22.10
N THR A 332 -2.26 4.27 22.25
CA THR A 332 -2.99 4.81 21.08
C THR A 332 -2.39 6.12 20.60
N ASP A 333 -1.74 6.87 21.50
CA ASP A 333 -1.42 8.30 21.30
C ASP A 333 -2.64 9.12 20.87
N ALA A 334 -3.83 8.72 21.33
CA ALA A 334 -5.07 9.37 20.96
C ALA A 334 -5.14 10.78 21.55
N ILE A 335 -5.69 11.72 20.77
CA ILE A 335 -5.82 13.13 21.15
C ILE A 335 -7.24 13.63 20.87
N ALA A 336 -7.78 14.41 21.81
CA ALA A 336 -9.03 15.16 21.75
C ALA A 336 -10.33 14.34 21.63
N PHE A 337 -10.32 13.14 21.07
CA PHE A 337 -11.53 12.38 20.73
C PHE A 337 -11.45 10.93 21.20
N ALA A 338 -12.48 10.45 21.91
CA ALA A 338 -12.59 9.05 22.34
C ALA A 338 -12.56 8.07 21.16
N GLU A 339 -13.03 8.52 20.00
CA GLU A 339 -12.97 7.79 18.73
C GLU A 339 -11.54 7.44 18.31
N ALA A 340 -10.56 8.31 18.59
CA ALA A 340 -9.16 8.05 18.28
C ALA A 340 -8.60 6.88 19.11
N PHE A 341 -8.98 6.77 20.39
CA PHE A 341 -8.61 5.64 21.25
C PHE A 341 -9.14 4.32 20.68
N TYR A 342 -10.41 4.30 20.27
CA TYR A 342 -11.03 3.12 19.66
C TYR A 342 -10.34 2.72 18.35
N LEU A 343 -10.07 3.67 17.46
CA LEU A 343 -9.41 3.40 16.19
C LEU A 343 -8.00 2.84 16.37
N GLY A 344 -7.22 3.43 17.29
CA GLY A 344 -5.88 2.94 17.63
C GLY A 344 -5.92 1.51 18.19
N ALA A 345 -6.75 1.27 19.20
CA ALA A 345 -6.87 -0.04 19.85
C ALA A 345 -7.36 -1.14 18.88
N LYS A 346 -8.39 -0.85 18.07
CA LYS A 346 -8.92 -1.79 17.08
C LYS A 346 -7.85 -2.20 16.07
N ARG A 347 -7.07 -1.24 15.55
CA ARG A 347 -6.03 -1.52 14.57
C ARG A 347 -4.82 -2.21 15.16
N ALA A 348 -4.43 -1.86 16.38
CA ALA A 348 -3.35 -2.54 17.08
C ALA A 348 -3.63 -4.03 17.25
N ARG A 349 -4.87 -4.40 17.61
CA ARG A 349 -5.29 -5.81 17.70
C ARG A 349 -5.08 -6.56 16.37
N GLU A 350 -5.53 -5.99 15.26
CA GLU A 350 -5.36 -6.61 13.94
C GLU A 350 -3.90 -6.75 13.51
N VAL A 351 -3.08 -5.73 13.82
CA VAL A 351 -1.65 -5.72 13.52
C VAL A 351 -0.91 -6.76 14.36
N VAL A 352 -1.10 -6.76 15.68
CA VAL A 352 -0.47 -7.74 16.59
C VAL A 352 -0.91 -9.17 16.25
N PHE A 353 -2.19 -9.38 15.92
CA PHE A 353 -2.65 -10.69 15.43
C PHE A 353 -1.87 -11.13 14.20
N SER A 354 -1.69 -10.23 13.22
CA SER A 354 -1.01 -10.55 11.96
C SER A 354 0.47 -10.87 12.19
N VAL A 355 1.17 -10.04 12.97
CA VAL A 355 2.60 -10.25 13.26
C VAL A 355 2.84 -11.54 14.06
N LEU A 356 2.05 -11.80 15.11
CA LEU A 356 2.20 -13.04 15.90
C LEU A 356 1.76 -14.28 15.12
N HIS A 357 0.77 -14.16 14.23
CA HIS A 357 0.38 -15.23 13.33
C HIS A 357 1.52 -15.60 12.38
N ASP A 358 2.17 -14.61 11.78
CA ASP A 358 3.26 -14.86 10.82
C ASP A 358 4.45 -15.52 11.53
N ALA A 359 4.83 -15.03 12.73
CA ALA A 359 5.83 -15.68 13.58
C ALA A 359 5.47 -17.13 13.97
N MET A 360 4.17 -17.44 14.14
CA MET A 360 3.72 -18.83 14.36
C MET A 360 3.81 -19.70 13.10
N VAL A 361 3.57 -19.12 11.93
CA VAL A 361 3.65 -19.82 10.63
C VAL A 361 5.11 -20.13 10.28
N GLU A 362 6.02 -19.21 10.58
CA GLU A 362 7.46 -19.33 10.36
C GLU A 362 8.13 -20.28 11.37
N GLY A 363 7.50 -20.50 12.53
CA GLY A 363 7.96 -21.45 13.54
C GLY A 363 8.69 -20.82 14.71
N ASP A 364 8.80 -19.49 14.74
CA ASP A 364 9.44 -18.72 15.82
C ASP A 364 8.63 -18.76 17.11
N LEU A 365 7.29 -18.85 17.01
CA LEU A 365 6.38 -18.90 18.15
C LEU A 365 5.45 -20.11 18.15
N SER A 366 5.35 -20.75 19.32
CA SER A 366 4.25 -21.66 19.62
C SER A 366 2.97 -20.88 19.93
N ILE A 367 1.79 -21.49 19.74
CA ILE A 367 0.50 -20.87 20.08
C ILE A 367 0.44 -20.38 21.53
N THR A 368 0.92 -21.17 22.49
CA THR A 368 0.91 -20.80 23.91
C THR A 368 1.74 -19.54 24.17
N LYS A 369 2.92 -19.44 23.53
CA LYS A 369 3.77 -18.24 23.61
C LYS A 369 3.15 -17.04 22.89
N ALA A 370 2.51 -17.23 21.75
CA ALA A 370 1.83 -16.15 21.03
C ALA A 370 0.65 -15.59 21.85
N VAL A 371 -0.16 -16.46 22.47
CA VAL A 371 -1.26 -16.05 23.37
C VAL A 371 -0.73 -15.29 24.60
N ALA A 372 0.38 -15.74 25.19
CA ALA A 372 1.03 -15.00 26.28
C ALA A 372 1.52 -13.63 25.81
N ALA A 373 2.19 -13.56 24.65
CA ALA A 373 2.69 -12.33 24.08
C ALA A 373 1.59 -11.28 23.82
N VAL A 374 0.37 -11.71 23.43
CA VAL A 374 -0.78 -10.81 23.32
C VAL A 374 -1.07 -10.12 24.65
N LYS A 375 -1.12 -10.88 25.75
CA LYS A 375 -1.40 -10.33 27.08
C LYS A 375 -0.27 -9.42 27.56
N ASP A 376 0.97 -9.80 27.28
CA ASP A 376 2.16 -9.02 27.64
C ASP A 376 2.18 -7.67 26.92
N ILE A 377 2.02 -7.68 25.60
CA ILE A 377 2.08 -6.47 24.76
C ILE A 377 0.96 -5.48 25.10
N PHE A 378 -0.28 -5.95 25.26
CA PHE A 378 -1.43 -5.07 25.48
C PHE A 378 -1.65 -4.66 26.94
N ALA A 379 -1.06 -5.35 27.91
CA ALA A 379 -1.35 -5.07 29.32
C ALA A 379 -0.16 -5.29 30.27
N GLU A 380 0.36 -6.51 30.37
CA GLU A 380 1.22 -6.87 31.51
C GLU A 380 2.58 -6.16 31.49
N ASN A 381 3.14 -5.91 30.31
CA ASN A 381 4.38 -5.14 30.19
C ASN A 381 4.18 -3.72 30.72
N ALA A 382 3.08 -3.05 30.36
CA ALA A 382 2.77 -1.70 30.84
C ALA A 382 2.47 -1.69 32.34
N LYS A 383 1.67 -2.62 32.85
CA LYS A 383 1.38 -2.71 34.30
C LYS A 383 2.66 -2.84 35.14
N LYS A 384 3.59 -3.69 34.68
CA LYS A 384 4.88 -3.87 35.33
C LYS A 384 5.79 -2.65 35.18
N PHE A 385 5.86 -2.08 33.98
CA PHE A 385 6.71 -0.94 33.67
C PHE A 385 6.27 0.33 34.40
N TYR A 386 4.97 0.61 34.49
CA TYR A 386 4.46 1.80 35.21
C TYR A 386 4.06 1.51 36.67
N LYS A 387 4.25 0.27 37.16
CA LYS A 387 3.90 -0.17 38.53
C LYS A 387 2.44 0.11 38.91
N LEU A 388 1.54 -0.12 37.94
CA LEU A 388 0.12 0.23 38.04
C LEU A 388 -0.64 -0.53 39.14
N HIS A 389 -0.13 -1.70 39.57
CA HIS A 389 -0.70 -2.47 40.68
C HIS A 389 -0.73 -1.72 42.02
N LYS A 390 0.08 -0.66 42.19
CA LYS A 390 0.06 0.19 43.40
C LYS A 390 -1.16 1.12 43.45
N LEU A 391 -1.84 1.33 42.33
CA LEU A 391 -3.00 2.22 42.21
C LEU A 391 -4.34 1.50 42.49
N ASP A 392 -4.32 0.17 42.58
CA ASP A 392 -5.48 -0.72 42.74
C ASP A 392 -6.06 -0.77 44.18
N VAL A 393 -5.55 0.04 45.11
CA VAL A 393 -5.85 -0.09 46.56
C VAL A 393 -7.10 0.72 47.00
N SER A 394 -7.82 1.40 46.11
CA SER A 394 -8.93 2.31 46.50
C SER A 394 -10.35 1.93 46.06
N SER A 395 -10.60 0.82 45.37
CA SER A 395 -11.98 0.39 45.03
C SER A 395 -12.28 -1.06 45.42
N LYS A 396 -12.58 -1.26 46.71
CA LYS A 396 -13.53 -2.31 47.11
C LYS A 396 -14.94 -1.85 46.72
N ASP A 397 -15.76 -2.83 46.33
CA ASP A 397 -17.16 -2.74 45.92
C ASP A 397 -17.44 -2.41 44.44
N SER A 398 -17.59 -3.46 43.63
CA SER A 398 -18.92 -3.81 43.09
C SER A 398 -18.84 -5.08 42.23
N ASP A 399 -19.43 -6.15 42.75
CA ASP A 399 -19.90 -7.27 41.95
C ASP A 399 -20.99 -6.75 40.98
N ILE A 400 -20.62 -6.52 39.72
CA ILE A 400 -21.60 -6.34 38.63
C ILE A 400 -21.33 -7.44 37.61
N GLU A 401 -22.12 -8.50 37.67
CA GLU A 401 -22.20 -9.50 36.60
C GLU A 401 -22.65 -8.83 35.28
N PRO A 402 -22.12 -9.28 34.12
CA PRO A 402 -22.44 -8.70 32.83
C PRO A 402 -23.86 -9.11 32.37
N HIS A 403 -24.85 -8.27 32.65
CA HIS A 403 -26.12 -8.32 31.94
C HIS A 403 -25.94 -7.80 30.50
N ILE A 404 -26.00 -8.69 29.52
CA ILE A 404 -26.07 -8.38 28.09
C ILE A 404 -27.51 -7.91 27.78
N PRO A 405 -27.76 -6.66 27.36
CA PRO A 405 -29.07 -6.29 26.83
C PRO A 405 -29.19 -6.80 25.39
N SER A 406 -30.32 -7.46 25.11
CA SER A 406 -30.78 -7.79 23.75
C SER A 406 -30.79 -6.54 22.85
N PRO A 407 -30.57 -6.67 21.52
CA PRO A 407 -30.65 -5.55 20.59
C PRO A 407 -32.06 -4.93 20.61
N PHE A 408 -32.07 -3.59 20.64
CA PHE A 408 -33.24 -2.72 20.74
C PHE A 408 -34.36 -3.09 19.75
N ILE A 409 -35.56 -3.21 20.32
CA ILE A 409 -36.85 -3.24 19.62
C ILE A 409 -37.12 -1.83 19.06
N LYS A 410 -37.65 -1.80 17.82
CA LYS A 410 -38.14 -0.60 17.13
C LYS A 410 -39.23 0.09 17.94
N GLU A 411 -39.05 1.36 18.26
CA GLU A 411 -40.15 2.29 18.47
C GLU A 411 -39.98 3.53 17.59
N GLU A 412 -41.08 3.88 16.94
CA GLU A 412 -41.21 4.91 15.91
C GLU A 412 -41.10 6.31 16.52
N LEU A 413 -40.16 7.11 16.03
CA LEU A 413 -40.18 8.57 16.22
C LEU A 413 -40.94 9.21 15.05
N HIS A 414 -42.25 9.36 15.23
CA HIS A 414 -43.06 10.33 14.50
C HIS A 414 -42.91 11.70 15.19
N GLY A 415 -42.30 12.66 14.50
CA GLY A 415 -42.18 14.04 14.96
C GLY A 415 -42.01 15.00 13.79
N SER A 416 -43.08 15.72 13.46
CA SER A 416 -43.19 16.72 12.39
C SER A 416 -42.16 17.84 12.54
N LEU A 417 -41.33 18.06 11.52
CA LEU A 417 -40.52 19.28 11.36
C LEU A 417 -41.44 20.44 10.93
N LYS A 418 -41.41 21.54 11.68
CA LYS A 418 -41.92 22.85 11.24
C LYS A 418 -40.71 23.72 10.89
N ASP A 419 -40.75 24.28 9.69
CA ASP A 419 -39.85 25.33 9.23
C ASP A 419 -40.06 26.62 10.02
N SER A 420 -38.94 27.23 10.42
CA SER A 420 -38.84 28.68 10.54
C SER A 420 -37.38 29.10 10.39
N SER A 421 -37.11 29.76 9.26
CA SER A 421 -35.92 30.55 8.91
C SER A 421 -35.68 31.72 9.87
N THR A 422 -34.41 32.11 10.10
CA THR A 422 -33.78 33.35 9.58
C THR A 422 -32.38 33.61 10.18
N ASP A 423 -31.49 34.14 9.32
CA ASP A 423 -30.21 34.88 9.53
C ASP A 423 -28.93 34.07 9.88
N SER A 424 -27.98 33.84 8.96
CA SER A 424 -27.03 34.75 8.24
C SER A 424 -25.94 35.30 9.18
N ASP A 425 -24.62 35.23 8.97
CA ASP A 425 -23.74 34.94 7.84
C ASP A 425 -22.38 34.47 8.43
N VAL A 426 -21.73 33.44 7.86
CA VAL A 426 -20.32 33.40 7.38
C VAL A 426 -20.10 31.98 6.82
N GLU A 427 -20.47 31.77 5.56
CA GLU A 427 -19.94 30.71 4.71
C GLU A 427 -19.79 31.28 3.29
N PRO A 428 -18.55 31.40 2.77
CA PRO A 428 -18.35 31.41 1.33
C PRO A 428 -17.77 30.05 0.89
N CYS A 429 -18.61 29.34 0.13
CA CYS A 429 -18.22 28.37 -0.90
C CYS A 429 -17.82 26.94 -0.46
N ILE A 430 -18.70 26.25 0.28
CA ILE A 430 -18.78 24.77 0.24
C ILE A 430 -19.74 24.31 -0.90
N SER A 431 -20.57 25.22 -1.41
CA SER A 431 -21.57 24.96 -2.46
C SER A 431 -21.00 24.62 -3.86
N SER A 432 -19.71 24.85 -4.14
CA SER A 432 -19.10 24.49 -5.43
C SER A 432 -18.40 23.13 -5.41
N TYR A 433 -18.30 22.46 -4.26
CA TYR A 433 -17.64 21.17 -4.12
C TYR A 433 -18.59 19.96 -4.15
N PHE A 434 -19.90 20.18 -3.97
CA PHE A 434 -20.91 19.12 -4.04
C PHE A 434 -21.27 18.65 -5.45
N GLN A 435 -20.56 19.10 -6.48
CA GLN A 435 -20.69 18.55 -7.84
C GLN A 435 -19.67 17.44 -8.17
N ASN A 436 -18.79 17.05 -7.24
CA ASN A 436 -17.79 15.99 -7.47
C ASN A 436 -17.95 14.73 -6.59
N GLU A 437 -19.02 14.63 -5.78
CA GLU A 437 -19.35 13.41 -5.01
C GLU A 437 -19.99 12.28 -5.87
N GLU A 438 -20.24 12.50 -7.16
CA GLU A 438 -20.83 11.48 -8.04
C GLU A 438 -19.87 10.34 -8.47
N LEU A 439 -18.57 10.41 -8.16
CA LEU A 439 -17.59 9.44 -8.67
C LEU A 439 -17.33 8.21 -7.76
N TYR A 440 -17.75 8.22 -6.49
CA TYR A 440 -17.62 7.07 -5.59
C TYR A 440 -18.90 6.75 -4.83
N GLY A 441 -19.87 6.17 -5.54
CA GLY A 441 -21.13 5.70 -4.97
C GLY A 441 -20.97 4.83 -3.72
N SER A 442 -21.94 4.93 -2.80
CA SER A 442 -22.00 4.15 -1.55
C SER A 442 -21.73 2.66 -1.74
N SER A 443 -21.35 1.94 -0.68
CA SER A 443 -21.31 0.46 -0.69
C SER A 443 -22.68 -0.20 -0.95
N LYS A 444 -23.79 0.56 -0.91
CA LYS A 444 -25.11 0.12 -1.38
C LYS A 444 -25.31 0.26 -2.90
N ASP A 445 -24.44 0.99 -3.59
CA ASP A 445 -24.58 1.27 -5.02
C ASP A 445 -24.07 0.12 -5.92
N VAL A 446 -23.22 -0.77 -5.37
CA VAL A 446 -22.71 -1.94 -6.08
C VAL A 446 -23.82 -2.99 -6.21
N THR A 447 -24.50 -3.02 -7.36
CA THR A 447 -25.51 -4.05 -7.67
C THR A 447 -24.86 -5.35 -8.15
N LEU A 448 -23.73 -5.23 -8.87
CA LEU A 448 -23.05 -6.31 -9.56
C LEU A 448 -21.55 -6.29 -9.23
N VAL A 449 -20.94 -7.46 -9.07
CA VAL A 449 -19.48 -7.64 -9.01
C VAL A 449 -19.06 -8.34 -10.29
N ARG A 450 -18.20 -7.69 -11.08
CA ARG A 450 -17.65 -8.25 -12.31
C ARG A 450 -16.42 -9.09 -11.98
N ILE A 451 -16.49 -10.40 -12.20
CA ILE A 451 -15.34 -11.30 -12.07
C ILE A 451 -14.70 -11.42 -13.45
N ILE A 452 -13.41 -11.10 -13.57
CA ILE A 452 -12.67 -11.12 -14.84
C ILE A 452 -11.63 -12.23 -14.84
N TRP A 453 -11.45 -12.87 -16.00
CA TRP A 453 -10.32 -13.75 -16.29
C TRP A 453 -9.86 -13.51 -17.72
N ILE A 454 -8.61 -13.84 -18.00
CA ILE A 454 -8.06 -13.78 -19.35
C ILE A 454 -7.97 -15.22 -19.87
N ASP A 455 -8.56 -15.48 -21.03
CA ASP A 455 -8.47 -16.81 -21.66
C ASP A 455 -7.13 -17.00 -22.39
N ALA A 456 -6.94 -18.17 -23.00
CA ALA A 456 -5.70 -18.49 -23.70
C ALA A 456 -5.50 -17.62 -24.97
N SER A 457 -6.58 -17.10 -25.56
CA SER A 457 -6.49 -16.21 -26.73
C SER A 457 -5.96 -14.81 -26.38
N GLY A 458 -6.02 -14.41 -25.10
CA GLY A 458 -5.66 -13.06 -24.63
C GLY A 458 -6.88 -12.16 -24.37
N GLN A 459 -8.08 -12.68 -24.59
CA GLN A 459 -9.33 -11.93 -24.45
C GLN A 459 -9.74 -11.76 -22.99
N HIS A 460 -10.22 -10.56 -22.67
CA HIS A 460 -10.79 -10.23 -21.36
C HIS A 460 -12.21 -10.81 -21.27
N ARG A 461 -12.40 -11.85 -20.45
CA ARG A 461 -13.71 -12.46 -20.23
C ARG A 461 -14.24 -12.05 -18.87
N CYS A 462 -15.57 -11.97 -18.74
CA CYS A 462 -16.16 -11.62 -17.46
C CYS A 462 -17.47 -12.35 -17.15
N ARG A 463 -17.76 -12.44 -15.85
CA ARG A 463 -19.07 -12.84 -15.34
C ARG A 463 -19.51 -11.88 -14.26
N GLY A 464 -20.66 -11.24 -14.49
CA GLY A 464 -21.33 -10.41 -13.50
C GLY A 464 -22.04 -11.26 -12.46
N VAL A 465 -21.84 -10.97 -11.17
CA VAL A 465 -22.50 -11.65 -10.07
C VAL A 465 -23.22 -10.63 -9.21
N PRO A 466 -24.51 -10.79 -8.91
CA PRO A 466 -25.21 -9.90 -7.99
C PRO A 466 -24.46 -9.82 -6.66
N ARG A 467 -24.30 -8.62 -6.11
CA ARG A 467 -23.53 -8.36 -4.90
C ARG A 467 -23.84 -9.35 -3.78
N GLN A 468 -25.13 -9.58 -3.50
CA GLN A 468 -25.55 -10.49 -2.43
C GLN A 468 -25.00 -11.90 -2.63
N ARG A 469 -25.13 -12.47 -3.84
CA ARG A 469 -24.60 -13.79 -4.19
C ARG A 469 -23.07 -13.81 -4.16
N PHE A 470 -22.43 -12.71 -4.56
CA PHE A 470 -20.97 -12.61 -4.51
C PHE A 470 -20.47 -12.76 -3.08
N TYR A 471 -20.99 -11.94 -2.16
CA TYR A 471 -20.51 -11.87 -0.79
C TYR A 471 -20.98 -13.02 0.10
N SER A 472 -22.13 -13.65 -0.21
CA SER A 472 -22.63 -14.79 0.56
C SER A 472 -21.99 -16.13 0.18
N PHE A 473 -21.64 -16.31 -1.11
CA PHE A 473 -21.23 -17.62 -1.63
C PHE A 473 -19.96 -17.56 -2.49
N VAL A 474 -19.98 -16.77 -3.55
CA VAL A 474 -18.97 -16.85 -4.62
C VAL A 474 -17.58 -16.43 -4.15
N LYS A 475 -17.46 -15.46 -3.25
CA LYS A 475 -16.17 -15.05 -2.69
C LYS A 475 -15.40 -16.20 -2.02
N LYS A 476 -16.11 -17.24 -1.56
CA LYS A 476 -15.55 -18.39 -0.82
C LYS A 476 -15.50 -19.65 -1.67
N HIS A 477 -16.49 -19.85 -2.53
CA HIS A 477 -16.68 -21.10 -3.27
C HIS A 477 -16.40 -20.98 -4.78
N GLY A 478 -16.23 -19.77 -5.29
CA GLY A 478 -16.10 -19.51 -6.72
C GLY A 478 -17.38 -19.76 -7.51
N ILE A 479 -17.26 -19.80 -8.84
CA ILE A 479 -18.34 -20.10 -9.79
C ILE A 479 -17.86 -21.13 -10.81
N GLY A 480 -18.68 -22.15 -11.06
CA GLY A 480 -18.44 -23.11 -12.13
C GLY A 480 -18.62 -22.51 -13.53
N LEU A 481 -17.67 -22.80 -14.41
CA LEU A 481 -17.72 -22.51 -15.85
C LEU A 481 -17.40 -23.78 -16.66
N PRO A 482 -17.99 -23.94 -17.86
CA PRO A 482 -17.62 -25.02 -18.79
C PRO A 482 -16.14 -24.94 -19.17
N ARG A 483 -15.45 -26.09 -19.21
CA ARG A 483 -14.03 -26.15 -19.61
C ARG A 483 -13.76 -25.53 -20.98
N ALA A 484 -14.73 -25.60 -21.89
CA ALA A 484 -14.73 -24.94 -23.19
C ALA A 484 -14.32 -23.47 -23.15
N CYS A 485 -14.62 -22.72 -22.09
CA CYS A 485 -14.32 -21.28 -21.99
C CYS A 485 -12.83 -20.94 -22.14
N MET A 486 -11.92 -21.88 -21.91
CA MET A 486 -10.48 -21.67 -22.12
C MET A 486 -9.99 -22.02 -23.53
N GLY A 487 -10.77 -22.76 -24.30
CA GLY A 487 -10.45 -23.14 -25.68
C GLY A 487 -11.05 -22.19 -26.73
N ILE A 488 -11.68 -21.10 -26.30
CA ILE A 488 -12.30 -20.10 -27.19
C ILE A 488 -11.20 -19.21 -27.77
N SER A 489 -11.28 -18.96 -29.08
CA SER A 489 -10.39 -18.06 -29.80
C SER A 489 -10.93 -16.62 -29.81
N SER A 490 -10.21 -15.70 -30.45
CA SER A 490 -10.75 -14.36 -30.73
C SER A 490 -11.85 -14.36 -31.82
N ILE A 491 -12.03 -15.44 -32.59
CA ILE A 491 -12.87 -15.48 -33.80
C ILE A 491 -14.23 -16.19 -33.60
N SER A 492 -14.36 -17.05 -32.59
CA SER A 492 -15.56 -17.87 -32.36
C SER A 492 -16.01 -17.86 -30.90
N ASP A 493 -17.26 -18.23 -30.64
CA ASP A 493 -17.81 -18.45 -29.29
C ASP A 493 -17.82 -19.95 -28.87
N TYR A 494 -17.22 -20.81 -29.70
CA TYR A 494 -17.08 -22.25 -29.46
C TYR A 494 -15.60 -22.60 -29.26
N PRO A 495 -15.28 -23.62 -28.44
CA PRO A 495 -13.89 -24.06 -28.29
C PRO A 495 -13.37 -24.55 -29.64
N VAL A 496 -12.11 -24.21 -29.95
CA VAL A 496 -11.42 -24.73 -31.13
C VAL A 496 -11.28 -26.25 -30.99
N GLU A 497 -11.60 -27.00 -32.04
CA GLU A 497 -11.70 -28.47 -32.03
C GLU A 497 -10.43 -29.15 -31.49
N ASP A 498 -9.25 -28.66 -31.90
CA ASP A 498 -7.93 -29.21 -31.54
C ASP A 498 -7.53 -28.94 -30.06
N THR A 499 -8.31 -28.17 -29.29
CA THR A 499 -7.96 -27.84 -27.89
C THR A 499 -8.19 -28.97 -26.90
N THR A 500 -8.91 -30.03 -27.28
CA THR A 500 -9.45 -31.10 -26.41
C THR A 500 -10.44 -30.64 -25.32
N LEU A 501 -10.70 -29.32 -25.23
CA LEU A 501 -11.63 -28.73 -24.27
C LEU A 501 -13.05 -28.75 -24.86
N THR A 502 -13.99 -29.33 -24.12
CA THR A 502 -15.40 -29.42 -24.54
C THR A 502 -16.31 -28.73 -23.54
N CYS A 503 -17.60 -28.62 -23.88
CA CYS A 503 -18.64 -28.18 -22.95
C CYS A 503 -18.87 -29.19 -21.80
N SER A 504 -18.29 -30.39 -21.88
CA SER A 504 -18.36 -31.40 -20.82
C SER A 504 -17.35 -31.10 -19.71
N GLY A 505 -17.84 -31.07 -18.47
CA GLY A 505 -17.05 -30.78 -17.29
C GLY A 505 -16.97 -29.30 -16.93
N LEU A 506 -16.66 -29.04 -15.67
CA LEU A 506 -16.61 -27.69 -15.10
C LEU A 506 -15.26 -27.44 -14.43
N PHE A 507 -14.73 -26.24 -14.61
CA PHE A 507 -13.74 -25.66 -13.72
C PHE A 507 -14.41 -24.55 -12.89
N THR A 508 -13.75 -24.11 -11.82
CA THR A 508 -14.27 -23.07 -10.93
C THR A 508 -13.39 -21.83 -11.04
N ILE A 509 -13.98 -20.69 -11.38
CA ILE A 509 -13.30 -19.40 -11.19
C ILE A 509 -13.42 -18.97 -9.73
N VAL A 510 -12.28 -18.79 -9.09
CA VAL A 510 -12.17 -18.37 -7.68
C VAL A 510 -11.67 -16.93 -7.66
N PRO A 511 -12.49 -15.96 -7.20
CA PRO A 511 -12.08 -14.56 -7.11
C PRO A 511 -10.84 -14.38 -6.25
N ASP A 512 -9.83 -13.70 -6.79
CA ASP A 512 -8.66 -13.26 -6.05
C ASP A 512 -8.96 -11.92 -5.39
N LEU A 513 -9.37 -11.96 -4.12
CA LEU A 513 -9.84 -10.78 -3.40
C LEU A 513 -8.75 -9.72 -3.21
N SER A 514 -7.46 -10.06 -3.36
CA SER A 514 -6.36 -9.10 -3.33
C SER A 514 -6.39 -8.15 -4.54
N THR A 515 -6.97 -8.61 -5.65
CA THR A 515 -7.11 -7.83 -6.88
C THR A 515 -8.38 -6.99 -6.90
N LYS A 516 -9.30 -7.18 -5.95
CA LYS A 516 -10.63 -6.56 -5.98
C LYS A 516 -10.52 -5.03 -5.98
N CYS A 517 -11.09 -4.40 -6.98
CA CYS A 517 -11.09 -2.95 -7.14
C CYS A 517 -12.49 -2.40 -7.43
N ARG A 518 -12.63 -1.07 -7.33
CA ARG A 518 -13.82 -0.35 -7.78
C ARG A 518 -13.50 0.36 -9.08
N ILE A 519 -14.42 0.26 -10.02
CA ILE A 519 -14.40 1.01 -11.27
C ILE A 519 -15.77 1.67 -11.43
N PRO A 520 -15.86 2.94 -11.86
CA PRO A 520 -17.09 3.74 -11.83
C PRO A 520 -18.31 3.10 -12.49
N TRP A 521 -18.10 2.25 -13.52
CA TRP A 521 -19.19 1.69 -14.33
C TRP A 521 -19.62 0.27 -13.95
N ALA A 522 -18.70 -0.58 -13.48
CA ALA A 522 -19.06 -1.91 -12.97
C ALA A 522 -19.26 -1.92 -11.45
N LYS A 523 -18.94 -0.80 -10.79
CA LYS A 523 -18.98 -0.53 -9.36
C LYS A 523 -18.07 -1.43 -8.51
N GLN A 524 -17.82 -2.70 -8.90
CA GLN A 524 -16.76 -3.58 -8.41
C GLN A 524 -16.27 -4.57 -9.48
N LEU A 525 -14.95 -4.77 -9.53
CA LEU A 525 -14.26 -5.75 -10.38
C LEU A 525 -13.30 -6.59 -9.52
N VAL A 526 -13.11 -7.86 -9.88
CA VAL A 526 -12.10 -8.74 -9.27
C VAL A 526 -11.57 -9.73 -10.30
N LEU A 527 -10.25 -9.96 -10.32
CA LEU A 527 -9.65 -11.01 -11.16
C LEU A 527 -9.85 -12.38 -10.51
N ALA A 528 -9.87 -13.45 -11.28
CA ALA A 528 -10.06 -14.80 -10.76
C ALA A 528 -8.96 -15.78 -11.19
N ASN A 529 -8.61 -16.67 -10.26
CA ASN A 529 -7.84 -17.88 -10.55
C ASN A 529 -8.81 -18.99 -11.03
N MET A 530 -8.31 -19.96 -11.79
CA MET A 530 -9.10 -21.09 -12.29
C MET A 530 -8.68 -22.36 -11.56
N CYS A 531 -9.63 -23.06 -10.97
CA CYS A 531 -9.40 -24.23 -10.13
C CYS A 531 -10.26 -25.43 -10.55
N THR A 532 -9.80 -26.64 -10.26
CA THR A 532 -10.61 -27.87 -10.38
C THR A 532 -11.51 -28.05 -9.15
N LYS A 533 -12.28 -29.15 -9.10
CA LYS A 533 -13.21 -29.48 -8.01
C LYS A 533 -12.48 -29.92 -6.72
N SER A 534 -11.69 -29.04 -6.14
CA SER A 534 -10.95 -29.23 -4.88
C SER A 534 -10.27 -27.96 -4.37
N GLY A 535 -10.34 -26.85 -5.12
CA GLY A 535 -9.53 -25.65 -4.86
C GLY A 535 -8.10 -25.77 -5.38
N GLU A 536 -7.75 -26.89 -6.02
CA GLU A 536 -6.47 -27.07 -6.71
C GLU A 536 -6.44 -26.20 -7.97
N PRO A 537 -5.32 -25.51 -8.25
CA PRO A 537 -5.17 -24.76 -9.48
C PRO A 537 -5.35 -25.65 -10.71
N TRP A 538 -6.12 -25.17 -11.67
CA TRP A 538 -6.33 -25.89 -12.92
C TRP A 538 -5.14 -25.66 -13.85
N GLU A 539 -4.68 -26.71 -14.53
CA GLU A 539 -3.49 -26.71 -15.38
C GLU A 539 -3.54 -25.70 -16.55
N TYR A 540 -4.74 -25.28 -16.97
CA TYR A 540 -4.94 -24.29 -18.03
C TYR A 540 -4.94 -22.84 -17.51
N CYS A 541 -4.81 -22.61 -16.20
CA CYS A 541 -4.91 -21.28 -15.61
C CYS A 541 -3.67 -20.42 -15.93
N PRO A 542 -3.81 -19.30 -16.67
CA PRO A 542 -2.67 -18.44 -17.00
C PRO A 542 -2.00 -17.81 -15.77
N ARG A 543 -2.81 -17.35 -14.80
CA ARG A 543 -2.32 -16.81 -13.52
C ARG A 543 -1.51 -17.86 -12.76
N GLU A 544 -1.97 -19.12 -12.74
CA GLU A 544 -1.21 -20.17 -12.07
C GLU A 544 0.08 -20.49 -12.80
N ALA A 545 0.07 -20.55 -14.14
CA ALA A 545 1.28 -20.78 -14.92
C ALA A 545 2.36 -19.74 -14.57
N LEU A 546 2.04 -18.45 -14.58
CA LEU A 546 2.97 -17.39 -14.16
C LEU A 546 3.44 -17.60 -12.71
N ARG A 547 2.51 -17.83 -11.77
CA ARG A 547 2.83 -18.03 -10.36
C ARG A 547 3.82 -19.18 -10.14
N ARG A 548 3.63 -20.33 -10.81
CA ARG A 548 4.53 -21.49 -10.72
C ARG A 548 5.92 -21.14 -11.24
N ILE A 549 6.02 -20.54 -12.43
CA ILE A 549 7.32 -20.20 -13.01
C ILE A 549 8.05 -19.13 -12.18
N SER A 550 7.35 -18.10 -11.69
CA SER A 550 7.94 -17.12 -10.77
C SER A 550 8.44 -17.76 -9.48
N LYS A 551 7.74 -18.79 -8.98
CA LYS A 551 8.19 -19.57 -7.83
C LYS A 551 9.48 -20.35 -8.13
N ILE A 552 9.60 -20.96 -9.31
CA ILE A 552 10.83 -21.66 -9.74
C ILE A 552 12.03 -20.70 -9.74
N LEU A 553 11.89 -19.51 -10.34
CA LEU A 553 12.95 -18.49 -10.33
C LEU A 553 13.39 -18.13 -8.90
N LYS A 554 12.42 -17.98 -8.00
CA LYS A 554 12.69 -17.64 -6.60
C LYS A 554 13.36 -18.79 -5.85
N ASP A 555 12.88 -20.02 -6.02
CA ASP A 555 13.37 -21.19 -5.29
C ASP A 555 14.77 -21.62 -5.77
N GLU A 556 15.03 -21.59 -7.09
CA GLU A 556 16.32 -22.02 -7.66
C GLU A 556 17.41 -20.94 -7.56
N PHE A 557 17.06 -19.66 -7.72
CA PHE A 557 18.05 -18.59 -7.84
C PHE A 557 17.94 -17.52 -6.75
N GLY A 558 16.87 -17.51 -5.95
CA GLY A 558 16.59 -16.45 -4.98
C GLY A 558 16.23 -15.12 -5.65
N LEU A 559 15.71 -15.14 -6.88
CA LEU A 559 15.45 -13.95 -7.69
C LEU A 559 13.94 -13.71 -7.86
N VAL A 560 13.57 -12.44 -8.04
CA VAL A 560 12.22 -12.00 -8.36
C VAL A 560 12.27 -11.12 -9.61
N MET A 561 11.44 -11.43 -10.60
CA MET A 561 11.30 -10.60 -11.80
C MET A 561 10.35 -9.43 -11.55
N THR A 562 10.85 -8.24 -11.83
CA THR A 562 10.09 -6.99 -11.85
C THR A 562 9.78 -6.64 -13.31
N ALA A 563 8.55 -6.22 -13.59
CA ALA A 563 8.12 -5.79 -14.91
C ALA A 563 7.38 -4.44 -14.85
N GLY A 564 7.54 -3.63 -15.89
CA GLY A 564 6.76 -2.42 -16.19
C GLY A 564 6.35 -2.44 -17.66
N PHE A 565 5.20 -1.88 -17.99
CA PHE A 565 4.67 -1.90 -19.35
C PHE A 565 4.46 -0.48 -19.89
N GLU A 566 4.86 -0.25 -21.14
CA GLU A 566 4.42 0.88 -21.94
C GLU A 566 3.17 0.44 -22.70
N VAL A 567 2.04 1.10 -22.47
CA VAL A 567 0.76 0.73 -23.08
C VAL A 567 0.41 1.75 -24.13
N GLU A 568 0.64 1.41 -25.39
CA GLU A 568 0.17 2.20 -26.52
C GLU A 568 -1.31 1.87 -26.81
N PHE A 569 -2.05 2.85 -27.32
CA PHE A 569 -3.42 2.67 -27.81
C PHE A 569 -3.81 3.76 -28.80
N TYR A 570 -4.74 3.45 -29.69
CA TYR A 570 -5.36 4.40 -30.60
C TYR A 570 -6.74 4.81 -30.11
N LEU A 571 -7.08 6.09 -30.26
CA LEU A 571 -8.44 6.61 -30.13
C LEU A 571 -9.01 6.80 -31.53
N LEU A 572 -10.05 6.04 -31.84
CA LEU A 572 -10.72 6.08 -33.14
C LEU A 572 -12.14 6.63 -33.02
N GLU A 573 -12.62 7.29 -34.06
CA GLU A 573 -14.02 7.66 -34.24
C GLU A 573 -14.64 6.73 -35.29
N SER A 574 -15.85 6.25 -35.03
CA SER A 574 -16.62 5.51 -36.04
C SER A 574 -17.36 6.52 -36.90
N VAL A 575 -17.14 6.45 -38.21
CA VAL A 575 -17.78 7.30 -39.21
C VAL A 575 -18.47 6.43 -40.25
N ILE A 576 -19.69 6.82 -40.64
CA ILE A 576 -20.42 6.13 -41.71
C ILE A 576 -20.11 6.84 -43.03
N LYS A 577 -19.43 6.15 -43.94
CA LYS A 577 -19.19 6.62 -45.31
C LYS A 577 -19.69 5.59 -46.31
N ASN A 578 -20.46 6.04 -47.30
CA ASN A 578 -21.03 5.16 -48.34
C ASN A 578 -21.73 3.92 -47.77
N ASP A 579 -22.53 4.10 -46.71
CA ASP A 579 -23.23 3.03 -45.97
C ASP A 579 -22.32 1.97 -45.33
N LYS A 580 -21.02 2.25 -45.17
CA LYS A 580 -20.06 1.41 -44.46
C LYS A 580 -19.49 2.14 -43.24
N GLU A 581 -19.33 1.40 -42.15
CA GLU A 581 -18.60 1.88 -40.97
C GLU A 581 -17.10 1.88 -41.27
N GLU A 582 -16.47 3.03 -41.08
CA GLU A 582 -15.03 3.23 -41.15
C GLU A 582 -14.53 3.83 -39.84
N PHE A 583 -13.25 3.62 -39.53
CA PHE A 583 -12.62 4.18 -38.35
C PHE A 583 -11.59 5.23 -38.75
N GLU A 584 -11.75 6.44 -38.19
CA GLU A 584 -10.81 7.54 -38.37
C GLU A 584 -10.10 7.87 -37.06
N SER A 585 -8.87 8.37 -37.14
CA SER A 585 -8.12 8.79 -35.95
C SER A 585 -8.72 10.05 -35.31
N SER A 586 -8.73 10.12 -33.98
CA SER A 586 -9.23 11.28 -33.22
C SER A 586 -8.47 12.59 -33.47
N ASP A 587 -7.23 12.52 -33.98
CA ASP A 587 -6.42 13.70 -34.32
C ASP A 587 -5.50 13.40 -35.52
N GLN A 588 -4.84 14.45 -36.04
CA GLN A 588 -3.91 14.35 -37.18
C GLN A 588 -2.46 14.71 -36.82
N CYS A 589 -2.16 14.90 -35.53
CA CYS A 589 -0.87 15.36 -35.05
C CYS A 589 0.16 14.22 -34.94
N ARG A 590 1.44 14.61 -34.83
CA ARG A 590 2.58 13.70 -34.68
C ARG A 590 2.98 13.54 -33.21
N LYS A 591 4.03 12.74 -32.95
CA LYS A 591 4.56 12.45 -31.62
C LYS A 591 4.82 13.73 -30.79
N CYS A 592 4.50 13.67 -29.49
CA CYS A 592 4.71 14.72 -28.49
C CYS A 592 4.12 16.10 -28.85
N HIS A 593 3.11 16.17 -29.71
CA HIS A 593 2.52 17.43 -30.13
C HIS A 593 1.51 17.94 -29.08
N THR A 594 1.75 19.13 -28.53
CA THR A 594 0.96 19.70 -27.43
C THR A 594 -0.52 19.85 -27.77
N ALA A 595 -0.87 20.35 -28.95
CA ALA A 595 -2.28 20.57 -29.32
C ALA A 595 -3.14 19.29 -29.30
N ALA A 596 -2.60 18.14 -29.72
CA ALA A 596 -3.33 16.88 -29.66
C ALA A 596 -3.39 16.31 -28.25
N PHE A 597 -2.34 16.54 -27.45
CA PHE A 597 -2.37 16.22 -26.03
C PHE A 597 -3.46 17.02 -25.32
N ASP A 598 -3.46 18.36 -25.47
CA ASP A 598 -4.43 19.28 -24.86
C ASP A 598 -5.87 18.96 -25.27
N ALA A 599 -6.09 18.59 -26.54
CA ALA A 599 -7.41 18.18 -27.03
C ALA A 599 -7.92 16.90 -26.34
N ALA A 600 -7.03 15.96 -26.03
CA ALA A 600 -7.36 14.72 -25.33
C ALA A 600 -7.31 14.85 -23.79
N SER A 601 -6.70 15.91 -23.24
CA SER A 601 -6.43 16.08 -21.82
C SER A 601 -7.63 15.82 -20.90
N PRO A 602 -8.86 16.31 -21.16
CA PRO A 602 -10.00 16.02 -20.28
C PRO A 602 -10.27 14.52 -20.11
N MET A 603 -10.16 13.77 -21.21
CA MET A 603 -10.33 12.31 -21.21
C MET A 603 -9.15 11.61 -20.53
N LEU A 604 -7.92 12.06 -20.83
CA LEU A 604 -6.69 11.51 -20.27
C LEU A 604 -6.62 11.73 -18.75
N GLU A 605 -6.97 12.91 -18.25
CA GLU A 605 -7.04 13.22 -16.82
C GLU A 605 -8.06 12.33 -16.11
N GLU A 606 -9.22 12.07 -16.71
CA GLU A 606 -10.20 11.13 -16.16
C GLU A 606 -9.65 9.68 -16.14
N MET A 607 -8.95 9.25 -17.19
CA MET A 607 -8.25 7.95 -17.21
C MET A 607 -7.22 7.85 -16.07
N LEU A 608 -6.39 8.89 -15.91
CA LEU A 608 -5.38 8.95 -14.84
C LEU A 608 -6.02 8.94 -13.45
N GLY A 609 -7.11 9.69 -13.25
CA GLY A 609 -7.87 9.68 -11.99
C GLY A 609 -8.40 8.28 -11.64
N TYR A 610 -8.87 7.51 -12.63
CA TYR A 610 -9.28 6.12 -12.39
C TYR A 610 -8.10 5.20 -12.14
N LEU A 611 -7.02 5.29 -12.89
CA LEU A 611 -5.81 4.50 -12.65
C LEU A 611 -5.26 4.76 -11.24
N GLN A 612 -5.20 6.02 -10.81
CA GLN A 612 -4.78 6.40 -9.47
C GLN A 612 -5.71 5.79 -8.40
N SER A 613 -7.02 5.73 -8.64
CA SER A 613 -7.97 5.08 -7.73
C SER A 613 -7.75 3.58 -7.57
N LEU A 614 -7.10 2.95 -8.55
CA LEU A 614 -6.71 1.55 -8.56
C LEU A 614 -5.32 1.33 -7.92
N ASN A 615 -4.71 2.37 -7.36
CA ASN A 615 -3.32 2.41 -6.90
C ASN A 615 -2.31 2.13 -8.03
N ILE A 616 -2.61 2.57 -9.25
CA ILE A 616 -1.72 2.51 -10.40
C ILE A 616 -1.22 3.93 -10.64
N THR A 617 0.01 4.21 -10.23
CA THR A 617 0.68 5.49 -10.50
C THR A 617 1.29 5.44 -11.89
N VAL A 618 0.72 6.19 -12.84
CA VAL A 618 1.28 6.32 -14.19
C VAL A 618 2.56 7.15 -14.12
N ASP A 619 3.65 6.63 -14.69
CA ASP A 619 4.97 7.30 -14.69
C ASP A 619 5.02 8.43 -15.71
N TYR A 620 4.43 8.21 -16.90
CA TYR A 620 4.31 9.21 -17.95
C TYR A 620 3.15 8.89 -18.90
N LEU A 621 2.70 9.91 -19.61
CA LEU A 621 1.67 9.84 -20.63
C LEU A 621 2.00 10.86 -21.72
N HIS A 622 1.97 10.45 -22.98
CA HIS A 622 2.22 11.36 -24.10
C HIS A 622 1.47 10.95 -25.37
N LYS A 623 1.40 11.91 -26.30
CA LYS A 623 0.95 11.69 -27.66
C LYS A 623 2.01 10.90 -28.43
N GLU A 624 1.67 9.72 -28.93
CA GLU A 624 2.59 8.83 -29.64
C GLU A 624 2.63 9.14 -31.15
N ALA A 625 3.46 8.42 -31.92
CA ALA A 625 3.79 8.74 -33.31
C ALA A 625 2.63 8.65 -34.32
N GLY A 626 1.68 7.73 -34.11
CA GLY A 626 0.49 7.54 -34.94
C GLY A 626 -0.59 8.57 -34.70
N LYS A 627 -1.42 8.83 -35.71
CA LYS A 627 -2.55 9.75 -35.57
C LYS A 627 -3.59 9.18 -34.61
N GLY A 628 -4.02 9.92 -33.59
CA GLY A 628 -4.90 9.36 -32.54
C GLY A 628 -4.20 8.42 -31.55
N GLN A 629 -2.89 8.23 -31.66
CA GLN A 629 -2.15 7.29 -30.79
C GLN A 629 -1.63 7.95 -29.52
N PHE A 630 -1.76 7.28 -28.38
CA PHE A 630 -1.23 7.69 -27.08
C PHE A 630 -0.49 6.53 -26.43
N GLU A 631 0.39 6.84 -25.48
CA GLU A 631 1.14 5.85 -24.70
C GLU A 631 1.11 6.20 -23.22
N ILE A 632 0.86 5.19 -22.37
CA ILE A 632 0.92 5.26 -20.90
C ILE A 632 2.07 4.39 -20.39
N GLY A 633 3.01 4.99 -19.66
CA GLY A 633 4.06 4.28 -18.91
C GLY A 633 3.55 3.81 -17.55
N LEU A 634 3.58 2.49 -17.30
CA LEU A 634 3.12 1.88 -16.05
C LEU A 634 4.28 1.58 -15.09
N PRO A 635 4.04 1.62 -13.77
CA PRO A 635 5.10 1.52 -12.78
C PRO A 635 5.67 0.10 -12.70
N TYR A 636 6.96 0.03 -12.39
CA TYR A 636 7.67 -1.23 -12.17
C TYR A 636 7.19 -1.92 -10.89
N THR A 637 6.73 -3.17 -11.01
CA THR A 637 6.32 -4.00 -9.86
C THR A 637 6.63 -5.47 -10.12
N ASP A 638 6.39 -6.37 -9.16
CA ASP A 638 6.58 -7.79 -9.41
C ASP A 638 5.76 -8.24 -10.63
N CYS A 639 6.31 -9.13 -11.44
CA CYS A 639 5.71 -9.50 -12.73
C CYS A 639 4.25 -9.98 -12.64
N PHE A 640 3.86 -10.59 -11.52
CA PHE A 640 2.48 -11.03 -11.32
C PHE A 640 1.53 -9.84 -11.17
N ARG A 641 1.89 -8.85 -10.33
CA ARG A 641 1.15 -7.59 -10.20
C ARG A 641 1.21 -6.75 -11.47
N ALA A 642 2.31 -6.77 -12.21
CA ALA A 642 2.45 -6.01 -13.46
C ALA A 642 1.43 -6.47 -14.51
N ALA A 643 1.19 -7.77 -14.62
CA ALA A 643 0.12 -8.32 -15.48
C ALA A 643 -1.28 -7.88 -15.03
N ASP A 644 -1.56 -7.85 -13.72
CA ASP A 644 -2.84 -7.36 -13.17
C ASP A 644 -3.03 -5.88 -13.51
N THR A 645 -2.00 -5.06 -13.30
CA THR A 645 -1.99 -3.63 -13.63
C THR A 645 -2.29 -3.39 -15.10
N LEU A 646 -1.66 -4.13 -16.01
CA LEU A 646 -1.89 -4.00 -17.45
C LEU A 646 -3.36 -4.28 -17.84
N ILE A 647 -3.98 -5.31 -17.26
CA ILE A 647 -5.39 -5.63 -17.49
C ILE A 647 -6.29 -4.49 -17.03
N TYR A 648 -6.03 -3.97 -15.84
CA TYR A 648 -6.80 -2.84 -15.29
C TYR A 648 -6.67 -1.59 -16.16
N THR A 649 -5.46 -1.28 -16.62
CA THR A 649 -5.21 -0.13 -17.48
C THR A 649 -6.00 -0.21 -18.77
N ARG A 650 -6.03 -1.38 -19.42
CA ARG A 650 -6.83 -1.58 -20.64
C ARG A 650 -8.32 -1.43 -20.38
N GLU A 651 -8.85 -1.96 -19.28
CA GLU A 651 -10.26 -1.78 -18.91
C GLU A 651 -10.62 -0.31 -18.68
N VAL A 652 -9.72 0.47 -18.07
CA VAL A 652 -9.90 1.92 -17.85
C VAL A 652 -9.91 2.65 -19.18
N ILE A 653 -8.87 2.49 -20.00
CA ILE A 653 -8.77 3.17 -21.29
C ILE A 653 -10.00 2.87 -22.17
N ARG A 654 -10.38 1.59 -22.34
CA ARG A 654 -11.56 1.21 -23.14
C ARG A 654 -12.81 1.90 -22.64
N LYS A 655 -13.01 1.98 -21.33
CA LYS A 655 -14.21 2.61 -20.79
C LYS A 655 -14.20 4.12 -20.98
N VAL A 656 -13.13 4.79 -20.57
CA VAL A 656 -13.09 6.25 -20.60
C VAL A 656 -13.13 6.72 -22.05
N GLY A 657 -12.37 6.12 -22.95
CA GLY A 657 -12.46 6.50 -24.37
C GLY A 657 -13.88 6.36 -24.93
N ARG A 658 -14.58 5.26 -24.62
CA ARG A 658 -16.00 5.09 -25.00
C ARG A 658 -16.94 6.11 -24.35
N LYS A 659 -16.63 6.58 -23.13
CA LYS A 659 -17.41 7.67 -22.48
C LYS A 659 -17.29 8.98 -23.26
N TYR A 660 -16.13 9.22 -23.87
CA TYR A 660 -15.86 10.42 -24.68
C TYR A 660 -16.20 10.24 -26.17
N GLY A 661 -16.88 9.16 -26.56
CA GLY A 661 -17.30 8.91 -27.94
C GLY A 661 -16.24 8.24 -28.83
N PHE A 662 -15.06 7.94 -28.30
CA PHE A 662 -14.01 7.24 -29.02
C PHE A 662 -14.13 5.72 -28.89
N HIS A 663 -13.49 5.00 -29.80
CA HIS A 663 -13.24 3.57 -29.79
C HIS A 663 -11.75 3.34 -29.53
N PRO A 664 -11.33 3.14 -28.26
CA PRO A 664 -9.98 2.76 -27.97
C PRO A 664 -9.69 1.37 -28.51
N THR A 665 -8.60 1.24 -29.27
CA THR A 665 -8.08 -0.05 -29.69
C THR A 665 -6.60 -0.18 -29.39
N PHE A 666 -6.20 -1.41 -29.06
CA PHE A 666 -4.83 -1.79 -28.76
C PHE A 666 -4.31 -2.77 -29.82
N LEU A 667 -5.04 -2.93 -30.92
CA LEU A 667 -4.67 -3.84 -31.99
C LEU A 667 -3.27 -3.47 -32.50
N PRO A 668 -2.33 -4.44 -32.65
CA PRO A 668 -0.95 -4.12 -32.99
C PRO A 668 -0.83 -3.30 -34.26
N LYS A 669 -1.75 -3.52 -35.21
CA LYS A 669 -1.86 -2.81 -36.46
C LYS A 669 -3.33 -2.72 -36.88
N TYR A 670 -3.96 -1.57 -36.67
CA TYR A 670 -5.35 -1.33 -37.11
C TYR A 670 -5.46 -0.77 -38.53
N SER A 671 -4.41 -0.12 -39.03
CA SER A 671 -4.29 0.35 -40.41
C SER A 671 -2.85 0.18 -40.88
N LEU A 672 -2.66 -0.28 -42.12
CA LEU A 672 -1.33 -0.53 -42.70
C LEU A 672 -0.49 0.77 -42.79
N ASP A 673 -1.15 1.90 -43.03
CA ASP A 673 -0.52 3.21 -43.23
C ASP A 673 -0.10 3.92 -41.92
N GLU A 674 -0.64 3.49 -40.79
CA GLU A 674 -0.40 4.11 -39.47
C GLU A 674 0.76 3.45 -38.72
N TRP A 675 1.14 3.97 -37.56
CA TRP A 675 2.16 3.34 -36.71
C TRP A 675 1.60 2.09 -35.99
N GLY A 676 2.50 1.23 -35.50
CA GLY A 676 2.10 0.04 -34.74
C GLY A 676 1.77 0.40 -33.29
N CYS A 677 1.00 -0.46 -32.62
CA CYS A 677 0.58 -0.33 -31.23
C CYS A 677 1.19 -1.43 -30.34
N GLY A 678 2.09 -1.04 -29.44
CA GLY A 678 2.82 -1.92 -28.53
C GLY A 678 2.25 -2.09 -27.13
N SER A 679 2.77 -3.09 -26.44
CA SER A 679 2.73 -3.22 -24.99
C SER A 679 4.13 -3.55 -24.48
N ASN A 680 5.10 -2.69 -24.79
CA ASN A 680 6.53 -2.95 -24.56
C ASN A 680 6.76 -3.25 -23.07
N VAL A 681 7.49 -4.31 -22.78
CA VAL A 681 7.71 -4.76 -21.40
C VAL A 681 9.16 -4.54 -20.97
N HIS A 682 9.34 -3.77 -19.91
CA HIS A 682 10.63 -3.53 -19.27
C HIS A 682 10.82 -4.53 -18.15
N ILE A 683 11.95 -5.24 -18.14
CA ILE A 683 12.21 -6.38 -17.27
C ILE A 683 13.53 -6.20 -16.54
N SER A 684 13.49 -6.41 -15.22
CA SER A 684 14.67 -6.56 -14.39
C SER A 684 14.49 -7.70 -13.39
N LEU A 685 15.61 -8.15 -12.82
CA LEU A 685 15.63 -9.11 -11.74
C LEU A 685 16.08 -8.42 -10.47
N SER A 686 15.51 -8.83 -9.35
CA SER A 686 15.90 -8.36 -8.03
C SER A 686 16.21 -9.53 -7.08
N LYS A 687 17.16 -9.32 -6.17
CA LYS A 687 17.49 -10.23 -5.07
C LYS A 687 17.41 -9.43 -3.78
N ASN A 688 16.56 -9.86 -2.84
CA ASN A 688 16.33 -9.16 -1.58
C ASN A 688 15.98 -7.66 -1.77
N GLY A 689 15.22 -7.33 -2.82
CA GLY A 689 14.84 -5.95 -3.15
C GLY A 689 15.89 -5.12 -3.92
N ILE A 690 17.07 -5.68 -4.20
CA ILE A 690 18.14 -5.00 -4.94
C ILE A 690 18.15 -5.49 -6.39
N ASN A 691 18.16 -4.56 -7.35
CA ASN A 691 18.25 -4.89 -8.78
C ASN A 691 19.62 -5.53 -9.09
N VAL A 692 19.61 -6.74 -9.67
CA VAL A 692 20.80 -7.53 -9.98
C VAL A 692 21.19 -7.50 -11.46
N PHE A 693 20.56 -6.69 -12.32
CA PHE A 693 21.06 -6.43 -13.68
C PHE A 693 22.30 -5.54 -13.66
N LYS A 694 22.42 -4.69 -12.64
CA LYS A 694 23.58 -3.82 -12.45
C LYS A 694 24.85 -4.66 -12.25
N ALA A 695 25.87 -4.42 -13.07
CA ALA A 695 27.20 -4.96 -12.81
C ALA A 695 27.82 -4.31 -11.57
N SER A 696 28.43 -5.11 -10.68
CA SER A 696 29.33 -4.62 -9.63
C SER A 696 30.65 -4.13 -10.24
N GLU A 697 31.36 -3.21 -9.59
CA GLU A 697 32.59 -2.59 -10.11
C GLU A 697 33.63 -3.64 -10.56
N GLY A 698 33.97 -3.62 -11.86
CA GLY A 698 34.88 -4.57 -12.51
C GLY A 698 34.29 -5.20 -13.79
N SER A 699 34.99 -5.00 -14.92
CA SER A 699 34.75 -5.50 -16.29
C SER A 699 33.52 -6.38 -16.54
N SER A 700 32.33 -5.79 -16.69
CA SER A 700 31.26 -6.43 -17.46
C SER A 700 31.26 -5.84 -18.87
N GLN A 701 31.30 -6.71 -19.89
CA GLN A 701 31.50 -6.32 -21.28
C GLN A 701 30.46 -5.30 -21.80
N TYR A 702 29.27 -5.27 -21.20
CA TYR A 702 28.16 -4.43 -21.63
C TYR A 702 27.46 -3.65 -20.51
N GLY A 703 28.06 -3.52 -19.32
CA GLY A 703 27.44 -2.82 -18.18
C GLY A 703 26.33 -3.61 -17.47
N ILE A 704 26.19 -4.89 -17.80
CA ILE A 704 25.18 -5.83 -17.28
C ILE A 704 25.86 -6.97 -16.52
N SER A 705 25.30 -7.35 -15.38
CA SER A 705 25.82 -8.44 -14.54
C SER A 705 25.80 -9.79 -15.26
N LYS A 706 26.58 -10.77 -14.79
CA LYS A 706 26.56 -12.13 -15.32
C LYS A 706 25.15 -12.76 -15.28
N ILE A 707 24.41 -12.52 -14.19
CA ILE A 707 23.03 -12.98 -14.03
C ILE A 707 22.11 -12.34 -15.07
N GLY A 708 22.23 -11.02 -15.28
CA GLY A 708 21.45 -10.32 -16.29
C GLY A 708 21.77 -10.81 -17.71
N GLN A 709 23.03 -11.07 -18.01
CA GLN A 709 23.47 -11.62 -19.31
C GLN A 709 22.88 -13.01 -19.55
N ALA A 710 22.99 -13.92 -18.58
CA ALA A 710 22.48 -15.28 -18.70
C ALA A 710 20.95 -15.30 -18.87
N PHE A 711 20.23 -14.52 -18.08
CA PHE A 711 18.77 -14.41 -18.23
C PHE A 711 18.37 -13.84 -19.59
N MET A 712 19.00 -12.74 -20.03
CA MET A 712 18.66 -12.11 -21.30
C MET A 712 19.06 -12.98 -22.50
N SER A 713 20.17 -13.73 -22.39
CA SER A 713 20.58 -14.69 -23.43
C SER A 713 19.57 -15.83 -23.57
N GLY A 714 19.04 -16.36 -22.47
CA GLY A 714 17.94 -17.34 -22.54
C GLY A 714 16.71 -16.77 -23.25
N VAL A 715 16.30 -15.54 -22.92
CA VAL A 715 15.19 -14.86 -23.60
C VAL A 715 15.45 -14.71 -25.11
N LEU A 716 16.68 -14.38 -25.52
CA LEU A 716 17.06 -14.26 -26.93
C LEU A 716 17.02 -15.61 -27.66
N ASP A 717 17.59 -16.66 -27.08
CA ASP A 717 17.65 -18.00 -27.68
C ASP A 717 16.26 -18.57 -27.97
N HIS A 718 15.31 -18.29 -27.07
CA HIS A 718 13.93 -18.74 -27.17
C HIS A 718 12.99 -17.71 -27.81
N LEU A 719 13.49 -16.54 -28.25
CA LEU A 719 12.67 -15.44 -28.76
C LEU A 719 11.71 -15.86 -29.89
N PRO A 720 12.12 -16.66 -30.90
CA PRO A 720 11.21 -17.14 -31.94
C PRO A 720 9.93 -17.84 -31.42
N ALA A 721 10.07 -18.66 -30.37
CA ALA A 721 8.97 -19.35 -29.73
C ALA A 721 8.17 -18.44 -28.78
N ILE A 722 8.86 -17.52 -28.08
CA ILE A 722 8.22 -16.53 -27.18
C ILE A 722 7.20 -15.67 -27.93
N LEU A 723 7.44 -15.33 -29.20
CA LEU A 723 6.53 -14.53 -30.02
C LEU A 723 5.13 -15.16 -30.16
N ALA A 724 4.99 -16.48 -30.08
CA ALA A 724 3.67 -17.13 -30.08
C ALA A 724 2.83 -16.80 -28.82
N PHE A 725 3.45 -16.23 -27.79
CA PHE A 725 2.81 -15.75 -26.56
C PHE A 725 2.70 -14.23 -26.49
N THR A 726 3.76 -13.51 -26.88
CA THR A 726 3.89 -12.05 -26.72
C THR A 726 3.42 -11.25 -27.93
N ALA A 727 3.40 -11.87 -29.12
CA ALA A 727 2.91 -11.33 -30.38
C ALA A 727 2.00 -12.37 -31.06
N PRO A 728 0.90 -12.79 -30.40
CA PRO A 728 0.25 -14.05 -30.71
C PRO A 728 -0.82 -13.96 -31.81
N HIS A 729 -0.84 -12.90 -32.60
CA HIS A 729 -1.86 -12.67 -33.61
C HIS A 729 -1.22 -12.37 -34.97
N PRO A 730 -1.81 -12.73 -36.14
CA PRO A 730 -1.24 -12.41 -37.44
C PRO A 730 -0.88 -10.92 -37.61
N THR A 731 -1.76 -10.01 -37.16
CA THR A 731 -1.52 -8.55 -37.19
C THR A 731 -0.35 -8.08 -36.31
N SER A 732 0.10 -8.89 -35.35
CA SER A 732 1.29 -8.61 -34.55
C SER A 732 2.55 -8.53 -35.42
N TYR A 733 2.65 -9.37 -36.46
CA TYR A 733 3.83 -9.44 -37.33
C TYR A 733 3.89 -8.25 -38.28
N GLU A 734 2.74 -7.72 -38.68
CA GLU A 734 2.63 -6.45 -39.40
C GLU A 734 3.18 -5.28 -38.58
N ARG A 735 2.91 -5.26 -37.26
CA ARG A 735 3.55 -4.29 -36.34
C ARG A 735 5.05 -4.52 -36.23
N LEU A 736 5.45 -5.75 -35.89
CA LEU A 736 6.85 -6.09 -35.59
C LEU A 736 7.80 -5.69 -36.71
N TYR A 737 7.35 -5.78 -37.96
CA TYR A 737 8.14 -5.50 -39.16
C TYR A 737 7.77 -4.19 -39.87
N SER A 738 6.87 -3.39 -39.30
CA SER A 738 6.55 -2.08 -39.86
C SER A 738 7.79 -1.17 -39.80
N LYS A 739 8.27 -0.75 -40.98
CA LYS A 739 9.42 0.16 -41.14
C LYS A 739 10.73 -0.36 -40.49
N ASP A 740 10.96 -1.67 -40.54
CA ASP A 740 12.11 -2.31 -39.88
C ASP A 740 13.46 -1.96 -40.56
N TRP A 741 14.31 -1.21 -39.86
CA TRP A 741 15.62 -0.76 -40.34
C TRP A 741 16.74 -1.81 -40.14
N ASN A 742 16.52 -2.80 -39.26
CA ASN A 742 17.53 -3.78 -38.81
C ASN A 742 17.30 -5.20 -39.34
N GLY A 743 16.19 -5.44 -40.04
CA GLY A 743 15.86 -6.74 -40.60
C GLY A 743 15.30 -7.74 -39.57
N ARG A 744 14.93 -8.92 -40.05
CA ARG A 744 14.18 -9.94 -39.29
C ARG A 744 15.10 -10.95 -38.62
N VAL A 745 15.93 -10.50 -37.69
CA VAL A 745 16.94 -11.34 -37.02
C VAL A 745 16.77 -11.34 -35.50
N VAL A 746 17.14 -12.44 -34.86
CA VAL A 746 17.25 -12.56 -33.41
C VAL A 746 18.50 -11.79 -32.98
N SER A 747 18.30 -10.59 -32.45
CA SER A 747 19.37 -9.74 -31.96
C SER A 747 18.91 -8.83 -30.83
N TRP A 748 19.88 -8.24 -30.13
CA TRP A 748 19.65 -7.18 -29.17
C TRP A 748 20.57 -6.00 -29.44
N GLN A 749 20.15 -4.82 -28.97
CA GLN A 749 20.91 -3.59 -29.12
C GLN A 749 20.92 -2.78 -27.84
N LYS A 750 21.93 -1.92 -27.68
CA LYS A 750 21.98 -0.96 -26.58
C LYS A 750 21.12 0.26 -26.93
N GLU A 751 20.17 0.59 -26.07
CA GLU A 751 19.40 1.85 -26.13
C GLU A 751 18.75 2.12 -27.50
N ASN A 752 18.16 1.09 -28.11
CA ASN A 752 17.45 1.21 -29.37
C ASN A 752 16.02 0.69 -29.26
N ASN A 753 15.07 1.62 -29.31
CA ASN A 753 13.63 1.36 -29.23
C ASN A 753 13.08 0.55 -30.42
N TYR A 754 13.84 0.38 -31.50
CA TYR A 754 13.46 -0.45 -32.65
C TYR A 754 13.98 -1.88 -32.59
N ALA A 755 14.87 -2.20 -31.65
CA ALA A 755 15.36 -3.57 -31.45
C ALA A 755 14.28 -4.44 -30.79
N LYS A 756 14.26 -5.74 -31.12
CA LYS A 756 13.28 -6.69 -30.54
C LYS A 756 13.58 -7.03 -29.08
N ILE A 757 14.85 -6.85 -28.67
CA ILE A 757 15.30 -6.77 -27.29
C ILE A 757 16.27 -5.58 -27.21
N SER A 758 16.11 -4.70 -26.22
CA SER A 758 17.05 -3.61 -25.99
C SER A 758 17.41 -3.44 -24.53
N THR A 759 18.63 -3.00 -24.24
CA THR A 759 19.05 -2.67 -22.86
C THR A 759 18.86 -1.18 -22.58
N CYS A 760 18.46 -0.87 -21.34
CA CYS A 760 18.28 0.50 -20.86
C CYS A 760 19.21 0.76 -19.68
N ARG A 761 19.97 1.85 -19.78
CA ARG A 761 20.83 2.31 -18.70
C ARG A 761 20.05 3.02 -17.61
N LEU A 762 20.63 3.03 -16.41
CA LEU A 762 20.17 3.92 -15.36
C LEU A 762 20.56 5.37 -15.70
N PRO A 763 19.66 6.36 -15.51
CA PRO A 763 19.99 7.76 -15.71
C PRO A 763 21.25 8.16 -14.92
N GLY A 764 22.23 8.75 -15.59
CA GLY A 764 23.48 9.21 -14.98
C GLY A 764 24.50 8.10 -14.63
N ALA A 765 24.29 6.85 -15.05
CA ALA A 765 25.25 5.76 -14.81
C ALA A 765 25.46 4.87 -16.05
N ASP A 766 26.71 4.44 -16.29
CA ASP A 766 27.05 3.52 -17.39
C ASP A 766 26.80 2.04 -17.01
N VAL A 767 25.63 1.77 -16.42
CA VAL A 767 25.20 0.42 -16.02
C VAL A 767 23.78 0.17 -16.49
N VAL A 768 23.53 -1.06 -16.93
CA VAL A 768 22.21 -1.52 -17.38
C VAL A 768 21.33 -1.76 -16.16
N GLY A 769 20.18 -1.08 -16.10
CA GLY A 769 19.20 -1.29 -15.04
C GLY A 769 18.17 -2.37 -15.40
N HIS A 770 17.82 -2.48 -16.68
CA HIS A 770 16.81 -3.40 -17.18
C HIS A 770 16.97 -3.60 -18.69
N PHE A 771 16.26 -4.58 -19.25
CA PHE A 771 16.05 -4.69 -20.70
C PHE A 771 14.58 -4.53 -21.04
N VAL A 772 14.30 -4.18 -22.28
CA VAL A 772 12.97 -4.03 -22.86
C VAL A 772 12.78 -5.12 -23.90
N CYS A 773 11.59 -5.71 -23.90
CA CYS A 773 11.10 -6.53 -25.01
C CYS A 773 9.95 -5.79 -25.70
N PRO A 774 10.24 -5.03 -26.78
CA PRO A 774 9.19 -4.36 -27.56
C PRO A 774 8.34 -5.32 -28.39
N ALA A 775 8.78 -6.57 -28.54
CA ALA A 775 8.04 -7.64 -29.20
C ALA A 775 6.91 -8.22 -28.31
N PHE A 776 6.16 -7.32 -27.69
CA PHE A 776 5.02 -7.60 -26.82
C PHE A 776 3.89 -6.65 -27.21
N ASP A 777 2.70 -7.18 -27.46
CA ASP A 777 1.54 -6.39 -27.86
C ASP A 777 0.26 -6.76 -27.09
N ALA A 778 -0.85 -6.09 -27.41
CA ALA A 778 -2.08 -6.27 -26.67
C ALA A 778 -2.87 -7.53 -26.99
N CYS A 779 -2.51 -8.26 -28.05
CA CYS A 779 -3.08 -9.57 -28.32
C CYS A 779 -2.53 -10.62 -27.35
N ALA A 780 -1.39 -10.36 -26.70
CA ALA A 780 -0.82 -11.23 -25.68
C ALA A 780 -1.71 -11.33 -24.42
N ASN A 781 -1.89 -12.57 -23.94
CA ASN A 781 -2.26 -12.79 -22.54
C ASN A 781 -1.06 -12.40 -21.67
N PRO A 782 -1.17 -11.38 -20.80
CA PRO A 782 -0.02 -10.85 -20.09
C PRO A 782 0.62 -11.86 -19.14
N TYR A 783 -0.16 -12.79 -18.57
CA TYR A 783 0.38 -13.84 -17.72
C TYR A 783 1.18 -14.85 -18.51
N LEU A 784 0.69 -15.27 -19.69
CA LEU A 784 1.38 -16.26 -20.53
C LEU A 784 2.64 -15.66 -21.16
N GLY A 785 2.58 -14.39 -21.60
CA GLY A 785 3.74 -13.68 -22.14
C GLY A 785 4.85 -13.48 -21.10
N LEU A 786 4.51 -13.08 -19.87
CA LEU A 786 5.52 -12.99 -18.81
C LEU A 786 6.03 -14.37 -18.36
N ALA A 787 5.17 -15.40 -18.37
CA ALA A 787 5.57 -16.76 -18.03
C ALA A 787 6.52 -17.36 -19.08
N SER A 788 6.32 -17.09 -20.37
CA SER A 788 7.24 -17.54 -21.42
C SER A 788 8.60 -16.85 -21.30
N ILE A 789 8.63 -15.54 -21.08
CA ILE A 789 9.86 -14.78 -20.84
C ILE A 789 10.62 -15.32 -19.61
N LEU A 790 9.92 -15.55 -18.49
CA LEU A 790 10.52 -16.14 -17.30
C LEU A 790 11.08 -17.54 -17.56
N THR A 791 10.32 -18.37 -18.28
CA THR A 791 10.71 -19.76 -18.59
C THR A 791 12.02 -19.77 -19.38
N ALA A 792 12.11 -18.95 -20.43
CA ALA A 792 13.32 -18.80 -21.23
C ALA A 792 14.50 -18.22 -20.44
N GLY A 793 14.24 -17.19 -19.61
CA GLY A 793 15.28 -16.59 -18.79
C GLY A 793 15.81 -17.53 -17.70
N ILE A 794 14.96 -18.38 -17.10
CA ILE A 794 15.37 -19.44 -16.18
C ILE A 794 16.27 -20.45 -16.89
N ASP A 795 15.94 -20.86 -18.12
CA ASP A 795 16.78 -21.77 -18.89
C ASP A 795 18.17 -21.16 -19.16
N GLY A 796 18.22 -19.88 -19.54
CA GLY A 796 19.48 -19.15 -19.69
C GLY A 796 20.32 -19.10 -18.41
N LEU A 797 19.68 -18.92 -17.25
CA LEU A 797 20.33 -18.98 -15.95
C LEU A 797 20.83 -20.40 -15.62
N ARG A 798 20.05 -21.45 -15.90
CA ARG A 798 20.43 -22.85 -15.66
C ARG A 798 21.63 -23.27 -16.51
N LYS A 799 21.72 -22.79 -17.74
CA LYS A 799 22.80 -23.08 -18.69
C LYS A 799 24.00 -22.12 -18.58
N ASP A 800 23.91 -21.09 -17.73
CA ASP A 800 24.92 -20.04 -17.56
C ASP A 800 25.32 -19.40 -18.91
N LEU A 801 24.32 -19.10 -19.75
CA LEU A 801 24.55 -18.62 -21.12
C LEU A 801 25.28 -17.27 -21.13
N SER A 802 26.18 -17.13 -22.11
CA SER A 802 26.88 -15.87 -22.35
C SER A 802 26.14 -15.05 -23.40
N LEU A 803 25.95 -13.75 -23.12
CA LEU A 803 25.22 -12.87 -24.01
C LEU A 803 26.07 -12.54 -25.26
N ALA A 804 25.51 -12.79 -26.45
CA ALA A 804 26.14 -12.46 -27.73
C ALA A 804 26.40 -10.94 -27.86
N ALA A 805 27.31 -10.55 -28.75
CA ALA A 805 27.58 -9.14 -28.99
C ALA A 805 26.33 -8.40 -29.51
N PRO A 806 26.08 -7.15 -29.05
CA PRO A 806 24.97 -6.37 -29.54
C PRO A 806 25.20 -5.98 -31.01
N VAL A 807 24.12 -5.90 -31.77
CA VAL A 807 24.17 -5.35 -33.13
C VAL A 807 24.31 -3.83 -33.05
N ASP A 808 25.21 -3.26 -33.84
CA ASP A 808 25.41 -1.81 -33.87
C ASP A 808 24.21 -1.08 -34.49
N ARG A 809 23.83 0.06 -33.90
CA ARG A 809 22.62 0.84 -34.19
C ARG A 809 22.58 1.36 -35.63
N GLU A 810 23.75 1.60 -36.21
CA GLU A 810 23.90 2.19 -37.56
C GLU A 810 24.28 1.14 -38.63
N SER A 811 24.56 -0.10 -38.22
CA SER A 811 24.98 -1.17 -39.12
C SER A 811 23.77 -1.84 -39.78
N ARG A 812 23.78 -1.95 -41.12
CA ARG A 812 22.86 -2.86 -41.81
C ARG A 812 23.30 -4.29 -41.52
N VAL A 813 22.47 -5.04 -40.82
CA VAL A 813 22.75 -6.43 -40.49
C VAL A 813 22.76 -7.27 -41.76
N ASN A 814 23.83 -8.03 -41.98
CA ASN A 814 23.81 -9.10 -42.95
C ASN A 814 22.99 -10.27 -42.37
N GLN A 815 21.81 -10.51 -42.93
CA GLN A 815 20.84 -11.46 -42.34
C GLN A 815 21.36 -12.91 -42.31
N GLU A 816 22.34 -13.26 -43.14
CA GLU A 816 22.94 -14.59 -43.18
C GLU A 816 23.76 -14.93 -41.93
N ASP A 817 24.23 -13.91 -41.20
CA ASP A 817 25.10 -14.09 -40.03
C ASP A 817 24.32 -14.32 -38.71
N TYR A 818 22.98 -14.22 -38.75
CA TYR A 818 22.12 -14.26 -37.56
C TYR A 818 20.96 -15.24 -37.73
N ARG A 819 20.48 -15.80 -36.61
CA ARG A 819 19.25 -16.59 -36.61
C ARG A 819 18.08 -15.69 -37.02
N ARG A 820 17.28 -16.15 -37.98
CA ARG A 820 16.10 -15.42 -38.46
C ARG A 820 14.98 -15.41 -37.41
N LEU A 821 14.29 -14.28 -37.29
CA LEU A 821 13.09 -14.15 -36.48
C LEU A 821 11.86 -14.58 -37.32
N PRO A 822 10.86 -15.25 -36.74
CA PRO A 822 9.63 -15.69 -37.43
C PRO A 822 8.96 -14.59 -38.27
N ASP A 823 8.66 -14.85 -39.54
CA ASP A 823 8.06 -13.85 -40.43
C ASP A 823 6.56 -13.66 -40.18
N CYS A 824 5.91 -14.71 -39.68
CA CYS A 824 4.49 -14.73 -39.37
C CYS A 824 4.20 -15.62 -38.15
N LEU A 825 2.95 -15.62 -37.69
CA LEU A 825 2.51 -16.43 -36.55
C LEU A 825 2.72 -17.95 -36.78
N THR A 826 2.58 -18.42 -38.03
CA THR A 826 2.84 -19.82 -38.40
C THR A 826 4.28 -20.24 -38.13
N ASP A 827 5.24 -19.35 -38.40
CA ASP A 827 6.66 -19.63 -38.16
C ASP A 827 6.96 -19.65 -36.65
N SER A 828 6.36 -18.74 -35.88
CA SER A 828 6.49 -18.73 -34.42
C SER A 828 5.82 -19.94 -33.79
N LEU A 829 4.72 -20.43 -34.36
CA LEU A 829 4.09 -21.65 -33.92
C LEU A 829 5.00 -22.85 -34.19
N SER A 830 5.61 -22.94 -35.38
CA SER A 830 6.60 -23.98 -35.71
C SER A 830 7.80 -23.93 -34.74
N ALA A 831 8.32 -22.74 -34.47
CA ALA A 831 9.40 -22.56 -33.50
C ALA A 831 9.00 -22.99 -32.08
N LEU A 832 7.77 -22.72 -31.66
CA LEU A 832 7.23 -23.19 -30.37
C LEU A 832 7.06 -24.72 -30.33
N GLU A 833 6.78 -25.38 -31.47
CA GLU A 833 6.68 -26.84 -31.53
C GLU A 833 8.03 -27.55 -31.42
N GLU A 834 9.07 -26.94 -31.97
CA GLU A 834 10.45 -27.43 -31.86
C GLU A 834 11.02 -27.20 -30.45
N ASP A 835 10.54 -26.17 -29.75
CA ASP A 835 11.02 -25.77 -28.43
C ASP A 835 10.28 -26.47 -27.28
N THR A 836 10.82 -27.62 -26.88
CA THR A 836 10.25 -28.46 -25.81
C THR A 836 10.23 -27.81 -24.41
N LEU A 837 11.01 -26.74 -24.17
CA LEU A 837 11.14 -26.11 -22.85
C LEU A 837 9.79 -25.63 -22.31
N PHE A 838 8.99 -24.97 -23.16
CA PHE A 838 7.70 -24.41 -22.76
C PHE A 838 6.70 -25.52 -22.42
N LYS A 839 6.73 -26.63 -23.17
CA LYS A 839 5.92 -27.82 -22.88
C LYS A 839 6.25 -28.38 -21.49
N ASP A 840 7.53 -28.50 -21.18
CA ASP A 840 8.00 -29.11 -19.93
C ASP A 840 7.73 -28.23 -18.71
N MET A 841 7.93 -26.91 -18.82
CA MET A 841 7.78 -25.99 -17.69
C MET A 841 6.35 -25.44 -17.52
N MET A 842 5.66 -25.07 -18.60
CA MET A 842 4.31 -24.50 -18.53
C MET A 842 3.23 -25.57 -18.54
N GLY A 843 3.49 -26.75 -19.12
CA GLY A 843 2.62 -27.92 -19.11
C GLY A 843 2.00 -28.22 -20.48
N GLU A 844 1.99 -29.51 -20.83
CA GLU A 844 1.56 -30.02 -22.14
C GLU A 844 0.14 -29.61 -22.53
N ASN A 845 -0.81 -29.74 -21.61
CA ASN A 845 -2.22 -29.45 -21.87
C ASN A 845 -2.47 -27.96 -22.18
N LEU A 846 -1.83 -27.06 -21.45
CA LEU A 846 -1.91 -25.63 -21.71
C LEU A 846 -1.26 -25.28 -23.05
N MET A 847 -0.11 -25.89 -23.38
CA MET A 847 0.55 -25.69 -24.67
C MET A 847 -0.31 -26.15 -25.83
N ALA A 848 -0.90 -27.35 -25.76
CA ALA A 848 -1.80 -27.85 -26.78
C ALA A 848 -2.97 -26.89 -27.06
N CYS A 849 -3.57 -26.34 -26.01
CA CYS A 849 -4.65 -25.36 -26.13
C CYS A 849 -4.20 -24.07 -26.84
N ILE A 850 -3.07 -23.49 -26.41
CA ILE A 850 -2.54 -22.26 -27.03
C ILE A 850 -2.27 -22.50 -28.52
N LYS A 851 -1.57 -23.58 -28.85
CA LYS A 851 -1.24 -23.91 -30.25
C LYS A 851 -2.49 -24.07 -31.12
N ALA A 852 -3.50 -24.78 -30.62
CA ALA A 852 -4.77 -24.97 -31.31
C ALA A 852 -5.47 -23.63 -31.59
N ILE A 853 -5.53 -22.73 -30.60
CA ILE A 853 -6.12 -21.39 -30.77
C ILE A 853 -5.37 -20.59 -31.82
N ARG A 854 -4.03 -20.57 -31.77
CA ARG A 854 -3.22 -19.82 -32.77
C ARG A 854 -3.42 -20.35 -34.17
N LYS A 855 -3.46 -21.68 -34.34
CA LYS A 855 -3.72 -22.32 -35.63
C LYS A 855 -5.10 -21.94 -36.20
N ALA A 856 -6.13 -21.87 -35.37
CA ALA A 856 -7.46 -21.43 -35.80
C ALA A 856 -7.47 -19.95 -36.21
N GLU A 857 -6.80 -19.09 -35.46
CA GLU A 857 -6.67 -17.65 -35.78
C GLU A 857 -5.88 -17.43 -37.08
N ILE A 858 -4.80 -18.18 -37.31
CA ILE A 858 -4.05 -18.17 -38.59
C ILE A 858 -4.96 -18.52 -39.76
N ASN A 859 -5.69 -19.64 -39.68
CA ASN A 859 -6.53 -20.11 -40.79
C ASN A 859 -7.60 -19.08 -41.13
N HIS A 860 -8.32 -18.57 -40.13
CA HIS A 860 -9.40 -17.61 -40.35
C HIS A 860 -8.91 -16.32 -41.00
N TYR A 861 -7.82 -15.75 -40.51
CA TYR A 861 -7.30 -14.48 -41.02
C TYR A 861 -6.45 -14.61 -42.29
N SER A 862 -6.21 -15.83 -42.75
CA SER A 862 -5.65 -16.08 -44.10
C SER A 862 -6.71 -16.07 -45.20
N GLU A 863 -7.99 -16.18 -44.85
CA GLU A 863 -9.12 -16.29 -45.80
C GLU A 863 -9.95 -15.00 -45.95
N ASP A 864 -9.76 -13.99 -45.07
CA ASP A 864 -10.53 -12.74 -45.04
C ASP A 864 -9.74 -11.54 -45.63
N GLU A 865 -10.41 -10.67 -46.39
CA GLU A 865 -9.80 -9.52 -47.07
C GLU A 865 -9.62 -8.28 -46.15
N GLU A 866 -10.41 -8.14 -45.08
CA GLU A 866 -10.30 -7.01 -44.11
C GLU A 866 -10.34 -7.46 -42.63
N PRO A 867 -9.45 -8.39 -42.23
CA PRO A 867 -9.56 -9.17 -40.99
C PRO A 867 -9.51 -8.34 -39.69
N TYR A 868 -9.00 -7.11 -39.76
CA TYR A 868 -8.76 -6.27 -38.58
C TYR A 868 -10.00 -5.52 -38.08
N LYS A 869 -11.02 -5.31 -38.91
CA LYS A 869 -12.19 -4.50 -38.52
C LYS A 869 -12.96 -5.11 -37.34
N ASP A 870 -13.13 -6.43 -37.36
CA ASP A 870 -13.74 -7.17 -36.26
C ASP A 870 -12.87 -7.21 -34.99
N LEU A 871 -11.57 -6.97 -35.12
CA LEU A 871 -10.62 -7.00 -34.02
C LEU A 871 -10.54 -5.66 -33.27
N ILE A 872 -10.86 -4.54 -33.91
CA ILE A 872 -10.85 -3.20 -33.30
C ILE A 872 -11.72 -3.18 -32.03
N TYR A 873 -12.87 -3.86 -32.05
CA TYR A 873 -13.76 -3.95 -30.90
C TYR A 873 -13.30 -4.92 -29.81
N LYS A 874 -12.45 -5.89 -30.16
CA LYS A 874 -11.99 -6.98 -29.30
C LYS A 874 -10.70 -6.62 -28.56
N PHE A 875 -9.77 -5.92 -29.22
CA PHE A 875 -8.46 -5.57 -28.67
C PHE A 875 -8.37 -4.12 -28.29
#